data_AF-A0A4Y7MCA1-F1
#
_entry.id   AF-A0A4Y7MCA1-F1
#
_cell.length_a   1.000
_cell.length_b   1.000
_cell.length_c   1.000
_cell.angle_alpha   90.00
_cell.angle_beta   90.00
_cell.angle_gamma   90.00
#
_symmetry.space_group_name_H-M   'P 1'
#
loop_
_entity.id
_entity.type
_entity.pdbx_description
1 polymer ?
#
loop_
_entity_poly.entity_id
_entity_poly.type
_entity_poly.pdbx_seq_one_letter_code
_entity_poly.pdbx_strand_id
1 'polypeptide(L)'
;MDRLTKREKEYKEVIEQQKDQLARYEKKLRDVVQAYKGIQKEKEALESSFKALAEAKSSSAECESATARGDELKHNSDDEAAGVEEIRNELELAGISSKEKEIIKRLRAQLGTLSDSLATITAEKSRCEANFQQDRKRLLLEKEVLEKSVAAAYSQAEIASQSFKQQLLEVKSNLSAEKAERSRESTNNQVILRELQKTITEERQKRESLELELNSKSRLSHQASNVSLNQLEVAERKLRDLSNELESTKMKLFSAEQKLQEPSSHLVQLQNEMADLKIQHRLAIQQEQRNAVEAKEEARQLAEAHEKRVATLETRLAEFSERIGSYDRLRQQDLATVTKLKEQLNLMQNTPSPPSYHREEDYDIEKLIGKIKSLKNRLLDVSRRSNAMINLSAVFELDNINSNSDHDEACQMELQQLRKELEWYKREEKQSSSAKSVSLPVPAEEEVNQMRVQIQFLRTEMEHNEQEHKSYLGSMQESWAKERTKWKDELSQMERSCRTRIADMEQQLQKQRERSLTLIQEKDEELVSLRELLNMKNLPTLSLAPANVTTNVIDSNEEWPESLAPLASLRLGASASGGQMLHYVEELARKEGEIQGLRKSKNQLEASLREMQMAFITMEHKMAEQKQHLHEELARLERNQSRESANLEYLKNVLLEFFLHSDPSSQSHMFNAIAACLHFSPKEIQRVRSQHPKWKLNVHVCRIIE
;
A
#
# COMPACT_ATOMS: atom_id res chain seq x y z
N MET A 1 16.32 -20.55 25.87
CA MET A 1 17.16 -19.35 25.71
C MET A 1 16.36 -18.15 25.21
N ASP A 2 15.50 -18.29 24.19
CA ASP A 2 14.77 -17.14 23.59
C ASP A 2 13.72 -16.45 24.47
N ARG A 3 13.15 -17.14 25.47
CA ARG A 3 12.23 -16.52 26.44
C ARG A 3 12.95 -15.65 27.47
N LEU A 4 14.21 -15.98 27.79
CA LEU A 4 15.03 -15.19 28.72
C LEU A 4 15.53 -13.93 28.03
N THR A 5 15.97 -14.02 26.77
CA THR A 5 16.40 -12.86 25.97
C THR A 5 15.25 -11.89 25.66
N LYS A 6 14.02 -12.40 25.50
CA LYS A 6 12.83 -11.54 25.34
C LYS A 6 12.51 -10.75 26.62
N ARG A 7 12.52 -11.41 27.79
CA ARG A 7 12.35 -10.72 29.08
C ARG A 7 13.46 -9.71 29.34
N GLU A 8 14.70 -10.03 29.02
CA GLU A 8 15.83 -9.09 29.14
C GLU A 8 15.66 -7.86 28.24
N LYS A 9 15.11 -8.01 27.03
CA LYS A 9 14.77 -6.87 26.17
C LYS A 9 13.63 -6.03 26.75
N GLU A 10 12.57 -6.66 27.23
CA GLU A 10 11.44 -5.98 27.88
C GLU A 10 11.89 -5.21 29.13
N TYR A 11 12.76 -5.79 29.97
CA TYR A 11 13.32 -5.08 31.13
C TYR A 11 14.24 -3.93 30.74
N LYS A 12 15.06 -4.07 29.69
CA LYS A 12 15.88 -2.97 29.17
C LYS A 12 15.02 -1.82 28.66
N GLU A 13 13.95 -2.11 27.95
CA GLU A 13 13.00 -1.12 27.44
C GLU A 13 12.29 -0.39 28.59
N VAL A 14 11.86 -1.12 29.64
CA VAL A 14 11.29 -0.51 30.85
C VAL A 14 12.32 0.38 31.57
N ILE A 15 13.59 -0.05 31.65
CA ILE A 15 14.67 0.76 32.25
C ILE A 15 14.92 2.03 31.44
N GLU A 16 14.91 1.96 30.11
CA GLU A 16 15.04 3.16 29.26
C GLU A 16 13.84 4.09 29.43
N GLN A 17 12.61 3.57 29.44
CA GLN A 17 11.41 4.37 29.71
C GLN A 17 11.47 5.04 31.10
N GLN A 18 11.94 4.33 32.13
CA GLN A 18 12.12 4.90 33.46
C GLN A 18 13.21 5.98 33.50
N LYS A 19 14.32 5.79 32.78
CA LYS A 19 15.37 6.82 32.62
C LYS A 19 14.82 8.07 31.95
N ASP A 20 14.03 7.93 30.89
CA ASP A 20 13.41 9.05 30.20
C ASP A 20 12.41 9.78 31.08
N GLN A 21 11.62 9.05 31.88
CA GLN A 21 10.71 9.65 32.86
C GLN A 21 11.49 10.41 33.93
N LEU A 22 12.55 9.84 34.48
CA LEU A 22 13.41 10.50 35.46
C LEU A 22 14.05 11.76 34.89
N ALA A 23 14.57 11.73 33.66
CA ALA A 23 15.13 12.90 32.99
C ALA A 23 14.09 14.02 32.81
N ARG A 24 12.84 13.66 32.46
CA ARG A 24 11.72 14.62 32.38
C ARG A 24 11.38 15.23 33.74
N TYR A 25 11.32 14.43 34.79
CA TYR A 25 11.04 14.92 36.15
C TYR A 25 12.19 15.78 36.69
N GLU A 26 13.44 15.40 36.43
CA GLU A 26 14.61 16.17 36.81
C GLU A 26 14.63 17.52 36.11
N LYS A 27 14.27 17.57 34.82
CA LYS A 27 14.10 18.83 34.08
C LYS A 27 12.99 19.70 34.67
N LYS A 28 11.80 19.14 34.89
CA LYS A 28 10.69 19.86 35.53
C LYS A 28 11.07 20.40 36.91
N LEU A 29 11.79 19.62 37.71
CA LEU A 29 12.24 20.03 39.04
C LEU A 29 13.27 21.17 38.95
N ARG A 30 14.22 21.11 38.00
CA ARG A 30 15.15 22.22 37.72
C ARG A 30 14.40 23.50 37.37
N ASP A 31 13.41 23.41 36.49
CA ASP A 31 12.61 24.55 36.05
C ASP A 31 11.81 25.15 37.22
N VAL A 32 11.20 24.31 38.08
CA VAL A 32 10.49 24.73 39.29
C VAL A 32 11.44 25.40 40.30
N VAL A 33 12.62 24.83 40.53
CA VAL A 33 13.64 25.42 41.42
C VAL A 33 14.13 26.76 40.89
N GLN A 34 14.30 26.90 39.57
CA GLN A 34 14.68 28.16 38.95
C GLN A 34 13.59 29.23 39.07
N ALA A 35 12.33 28.86 38.86
CA ALA A 35 11.19 29.74 39.07
C ALA A 35 11.07 30.17 40.54
N TYR A 36 11.22 29.24 41.48
CA TYR A 36 11.21 29.53 42.92
C TYR A 36 12.33 30.49 43.32
N LYS A 37 13.55 30.31 42.78
CA LYS A 37 14.66 31.25 43.01
C LYS A 37 14.40 32.65 42.45
N GLY A 38 13.71 32.76 41.30
CA GLY A 38 13.30 34.06 40.74
C GLY A 38 12.29 34.77 41.65
N ILE A 39 11.22 34.07 42.03
CA ILE A 39 10.18 34.58 42.94
C ILE A 39 10.77 34.96 44.30
N GLN A 40 11.73 34.18 44.81
CA GLN A 40 12.40 34.48 46.07
C GLN A 40 13.19 35.79 46.00
N LYS A 41 13.87 36.08 44.88
CA LYS A 41 14.56 37.37 44.69
C LYS A 41 13.59 38.53 44.59
N GLU A 42 12.46 38.36 43.90
CA GLU A 42 11.40 39.37 43.84
C GLU A 42 10.84 39.67 45.24
N LYS A 43 10.60 38.61 46.03
CA LYS A 43 10.17 38.72 47.43
C LYS A 43 11.20 39.45 48.28
N GLU A 44 12.47 39.10 48.19
CA GLU A 44 13.55 39.76 48.94
C GLU A 44 13.69 41.24 48.55
N ALA A 45 13.57 41.56 47.26
CA ALA A 45 13.55 42.94 46.77
C ALA A 45 12.34 43.71 47.33
N LEU A 46 11.13 43.13 47.33
CA LEU A 46 9.93 43.74 47.90
C LEU A 46 9.99 43.88 49.43
N GLU A 47 10.58 42.94 50.14
CA GLU A 47 10.79 43.06 51.59
C GLU A 47 11.81 44.15 51.92
N SER A 48 12.85 44.32 51.11
CA SER A 48 13.83 45.41 51.26
C SER A 48 13.20 46.78 51.02
N SER A 49 12.31 46.91 50.02
CA SER A 49 11.59 48.16 49.74
C SER A 49 10.55 48.46 50.82
N PHE A 50 9.86 47.44 51.32
CA PHE A 50 8.92 47.59 52.43
C PHE A 50 9.62 48.03 53.73
N LYS A 51 10.80 47.48 54.05
CA LYS A 51 11.60 47.92 55.21
C LYS A 51 12.07 49.36 55.06
N ALA A 52 12.55 49.76 53.88
CA ALA A 52 12.96 51.14 53.61
C ALA A 52 11.79 52.14 53.78
N LEU A 53 10.59 51.77 53.32
CA LEU A 53 9.37 52.57 53.47
C LEU A 53 8.84 52.58 54.92
N ALA A 54 8.92 51.46 55.64
CA ALA A 54 8.52 51.37 57.05
C ALA A 54 9.42 52.25 57.94
N GLU A 55 10.72 52.27 57.67
CA GLU A 55 11.66 53.18 58.33
C GLU A 55 11.35 54.66 58.03
N ALA A 56 10.98 54.99 56.78
CA ALA A 56 10.56 56.35 56.41
C ALA A 56 9.30 56.81 57.18
N LYS A 57 8.34 55.90 57.39
CA LYS A 57 7.12 56.17 58.16
C LYS A 57 7.40 56.40 59.65
N SER A 58 8.37 55.69 60.23
CA SER A 58 8.80 55.92 61.62
C SER A 58 9.54 57.24 61.82
N SER A 59 10.30 57.72 60.83
CA SER A 59 10.99 59.02 60.89
C SER A 59 10.10 60.23 60.59
N SER A 60 8.97 60.03 59.89
CA SER A 60 7.99 61.10 59.61
C SER A 60 7.14 61.45 60.85
N ALA A 61 6.88 60.48 61.74
CA ALA A 61 6.09 60.70 62.95
C ALA A 61 6.77 61.59 64.01
N GLU A 62 8.09 61.80 63.92
CA GLU A 62 8.83 62.71 64.81
C GLU A 62 8.90 64.16 64.28
N CYS A 63 8.40 64.45 63.07
CA CYS A 63 8.55 65.76 62.42
C CYS A 63 7.23 66.53 62.18
N GLU A 64 6.06 65.96 62.50
CA GLU A 64 4.73 66.58 62.27
C GLU A 64 4.28 67.58 63.36
N SER A 65 5.21 68.29 64.01
CA SER A 65 4.86 69.38 64.96
C SER A 65 5.42 70.74 64.56
N ALA A 66 5.51 71.07 63.27
CA ALA A 66 5.68 72.45 62.83
C ALA A 66 5.16 72.69 61.41
N THR A 67 4.28 73.70 61.32
CA THR A 67 3.96 74.52 60.14
C THR A 67 3.08 73.92 59.04
N ALA A 68 1.77 74.02 59.26
CA ALA A 68 0.79 74.25 58.20
C ALA A 68 0.86 75.71 57.73
N ARG A 69 1.20 75.94 56.46
CA ARG A 69 0.82 77.14 55.69
C ARG A 69 0.92 76.79 54.21
N GLY A 70 -0.23 76.84 53.54
CA GLY A 70 -0.32 76.54 52.11
C GLY A 70 0.26 77.65 51.25
N ASP A 71 0.51 77.31 50.00
CA ASP A 71 0.17 78.20 48.90
C ASP A 71 -0.05 77.39 47.62
N GLU A 72 -1.05 77.82 46.87
CA GLU A 72 -1.35 77.37 45.51
C GLU A 72 -0.32 77.96 44.54
N LEU A 73 -0.03 77.26 43.43
CA LEU A 73 -0.19 77.77 42.05
C LEU A 73 0.61 76.97 41.00
N LYS A 74 -0.16 76.38 40.08
CA LYS A 74 -0.08 76.42 38.61
C LYS A 74 1.29 76.40 37.87
N HIS A 75 1.33 75.43 36.94
CA HIS A 75 1.48 75.55 35.46
C HIS A 75 2.75 75.00 34.80
N ASN A 76 2.48 74.01 33.93
CA ASN A 76 2.97 73.80 32.56
C ASN A 76 4.33 73.14 32.25
N SER A 77 4.15 72.07 31.46
CA SER A 77 4.82 71.66 30.21
C SER A 77 6.29 71.23 30.24
N ASP A 78 6.46 69.97 29.81
CA ASP A 78 7.38 69.49 28.77
C ASP A 78 8.85 69.92 28.87
N ASP A 79 9.75 68.98 29.18
CA ASP A 79 10.45 68.18 28.16
C ASP A 79 11.55 67.29 28.79
N GLU A 80 11.82 66.18 28.11
CA GLU A 80 13.12 65.48 27.96
C GLU A 80 14.27 65.79 28.95
N ALA A 81 14.73 64.75 29.66
CA ALA A 81 16.02 64.78 30.35
C ALA A 81 16.82 63.49 30.10
N ALA A 82 17.79 63.57 29.18
CA ALA A 82 18.94 62.69 29.12
C ALA A 82 20.21 63.54 29.18
N GLY A 83 21.00 63.36 30.25
CA GLY A 83 22.41 63.72 30.27
C GLY A 83 22.83 64.68 31.38
N VAL A 84 23.71 64.13 32.24
CA VAL A 84 24.74 64.83 33.02
C VAL A 84 24.28 65.51 34.31
N GLU A 85 24.27 64.73 35.40
CA GLU A 85 24.28 65.23 36.80
C GLU A 85 25.31 64.39 37.59
N GLU A 86 26.60 64.64 37.35
CA GLU A 86 27.69 64.05 38.16
C GLU A 86 28.68 65.09 38.72
N ILE A 87 28.42 66.40 38.61
CA ILE A 87 29.36 67.44 39.10
C ILE A 87 28.66 68.56 39.91
N ARG A 88 27.56 68.30 40.62
CA ARG A 88 26.90 69.36 41.42
C ARG A 88 26.60 69.05 42.89
N ASN A 89 27.17 67.99 43.46
CA ASN A 89 26.79 67.57 44.82
C ASN A 89 27.72 68.00 45.96
N GLU A 90 28.79 68.76 45.74
CA GLU A 90 29.73 69.13 46.83
C GLU A 90 29.71 70.59 47.29
N LEU A 91 28.98 71.51 46.66
CA LEU A 91 29.04 72.94 47.01
C LEU A 91 27.81 73.56 47.72
N GLU A 92 26.86 72.76 48.21
CA GLU A 92 25.71 73.26 48.99
C GLU A 92 25.53 72.56 50.37
N LEU A 93 26.63 72.19 51.03
CA LEU A 93 26.57 71.57 52.37
C LEU A 93 27.26 72.40 53.48
N ALA A 94 27.43 73.71 53.30
CA ALA A 94 28.07 74.57 54.30
C ALA A 94 27.09 75.26 55.28
N GLY A 95 25.77 75.22 55.04
CA GLY A 95 24.76 75.92 55.86
C GLY A 95 23.71 75.04 56.55
N ILE A 96 23.85 73.71 56.49
CA ILE A 96 22.82 72.75 56.89
C ILE A 96 23.17 72.14 58.26
N SER A 97 22.21 72.10 59.19
CA SER A 97 22.37 71.52 60.53
C SER A 97 22.82 70.05 60.44
N SER A 98 23.66 69.58 61.38
CA SER A 98 24.14 68.18 61.39
C SER A 98 23.00 67.16 61.29
N LYS A 99 21.83 67.49 61.87
CA LYS A 99 20.62 66.67 61.83
C LYS A 99 20.01 66.58 60.43
N GLU A 100 19.97 67.68 59.69
CA GLU A 100 19.45 67.72 58.32
C GLU A 100 20.38 66.95 57.36
N LYS A 101 21.70 67.00 57.57
CA LYS A 101 22.65 66.18 56.81
C LYS A 101 22.45 64.68 57.05
N GLU A 102 22.10 64.27 58.27
CA GLU A 102 21.79 62.87 58.59
C GLU A 102 20.46 62.42 57.98
N ILE A 103 19.43 63.28 58.00
CA ILE A 103 18.14 63.01 57.36
C ILE A 103 18.31 62.86 55.84
N ILE A 104 19.06 63.75 55.20
CA ILE A 104 19.35 63.68 53.75
C ILE A 104 20.13 62.41 53.42
N LYS A 105 21.11 62.00 54.24
CA LYS A 105 21.82 60.73 54.07
C LYS A 105 20.89 59.52 54.20
N ARG A 106 19.96 59.54 55.16
CA ARG A 106 18.98 58.47 55.35
C ARG A 106 18.01 58.35 54.16
N LEU A 107 17.49 59.47 53.68
CA LEU A 107 16.63 59.53 52.50
C LEU A 107 17.37 59.06 51.24
N ARG A 108 18.64 59.43 51.07
CA ARG A 108 19.48 58.93 49.96
C ARG A 108 19.70 57.42 50.03
N ALA A 109 19.95 56.86 51.22
CA ALA A 109 20.08 55.41 51.40
C ALA A 109 18.76 54.66 51.13
N GLN A 110 17.62 55.24 51.53
CA GLN A 110 16.28 54.70 51.23
C GLN A 110 15.98 54.75 49.74
N LEU A 111 16.31 55.85 49.06
CA LEU A 111 16.14 56.01 47.62
C LEU A 111 17.04 55.02 46.84
N GLY A 112 18.28 54.80 47.31
CA GLY A 112 19.16 53.76 46.77
C GLY A 112 18.55 52.36 46.90
N THR A 113 18.05 52.01 48.09
CA THR A 113 17.41 50.69 48.34
C THR A 113 16.16 50.48 47.49
N LEU A 114 15.33 51.51 47.34
CA LEU A 114 14.15 51.48 46.47
C LEU A 114 14.54 51.34 45.00
N SER A 115 15.57 52.07 44.55
CA SER A 115 16.11 51.97 43.19
C SER A 115 16.64 50.57 42.88
N ASP A 116 17.43 49.98 43.79
CA ASP A 116 17.98 48.62 43.63
C ASP A 116 16.88 47.55 43.62
N SER A 117 15.84 47.70 44.46
CA SER A 117 14.68 46.80 44.47
C SER A 117 13.87 46.87 43.17
N LEU A 118 13.68 48.09 42.63
CA LEU A 118 12.98 48.32 41.37
C LEU A 118 13.81 47.80 40.18
N ALA A 119 15.12 47.98 40.20
CA ALA A 119 16.03 47.42 39.21
C ALA A 119 15.97 45.89 39.20
N THR A 120 15.94 45.25 40.37
CA THR A 120 15.84 43.79 40.50
C THR A 120 14.50 43.25 39.96
N ILE A 121 13.37 43.88 40.31
CA ILE A 121 12.05 43.50 39.79
C ILE A 121 11.96 43.72 38.28
N THR A 122 12.54 44.81 37.77
CA THR A 122 12.56 45.09 36.33
C THR A 122 13.43 44.08 35.57
N ALA A 123 14.57 43.67 36.15
CA ALA A 123 15.44 42.64 35.60
C ALA A 123 14.78 41.25 35.57
N GLU A 124 14.14 40.80 36.66
CA GLU A 124 13.44 39.50 36.65
C GLU A 124 12.18 39.55 35.76
N LYS A 125 11.44 40.68 35.71
CA LYS A 125 10.32 40.87 34.76
C LYS A 125 10.78 40.76 33.31
N SER A 126 11.84 41.48 32.92
CA SER A 126 12.38 41.41 31.55
C SER A 126 12.88 40.02 31.19
N ARG A 127 13.49 39.31 32.14
CA ARG A 127 13.93 37.91 31.96
C ARG A 127 12.75 36.96 31.77
N CYS A 128 11.69 37.07 32.58
CA CYS A 128 10.47 36.29 32.41
C CYS A 128 9.78 36.59 31.07
N GLU A 129 9.74 37.86 30.66
CA GLU A 129 9.18 38.27 29.37
C GLU A 129 10.00 37.72 28.19
N ALA A 130 11.33 37.77 28.25
CA ALA A 130 12.21 37.19 27.24
C ALA A 130 12.01 35.67 27.10
N ASN A 131 11.89 34.95 28.23
CA ASN A 131 11.60 33.52 28.22
C ASN A 131 10.23 33.23 27.61
N PHE A 132 9.20 34.01 27.96
CA PHE A 132 7.86 33.86 27.37
C PHE A 132 7.86 34.11 25.85
N GLN A 133 8.59 35.14 25.38
CA GLN A 133 8.74 35.41 23.96
C GLN A 133 9.48 34.27 23.24
N GLN A 134 10.52 33.68 23.85
CA GLN A 134 11.23 32.53 23.31
C GLN A 134 10.34 31.29 23.24
N ASP A 135 9.60 30.99 24.31
CA ASP A 135 8.67 29.85 24.35
C ASP A 135 7.54 30.02 23.34
N ARG A 136 6.99 31.23 23.19
CA ARG A 136 6.01 31.53 22.13
C ARG A 136 6.58 31.27 20.74
N LYS A 137 7.80 31.72 20.45
CA LYS A 137 8.47 31.44 19.15
C LYS A 137 8.68 29.95 18.95
N ARG A 138 9.13 29.24 19.98
CA ARG A 138 9.35 27.79 19.94
C ARG A 138 8.05 27.03 19.67
N LEU A 139 6.96 27.36 20.37
CA LEU A 139 5.65 26.72 20.19
C LEU A 139 5.08 26.99 18.79
N LEU A 140 5.31 28.19 18.23
CA LEU A 140 4.90 28.48 16.85
C LEU A 140 5.69 27.65 15.82
N LEU A 141 7.00 27.48 16.02
CA LEU A 141 7.82 26.62 15.15
C LEU A 141 7.42 25.14 15.29
N GLU A 142 7.17 24.66 16.50
CA GLU A 142 6.71 23.29 16.75
C GLU A 142 5.34 23.05 16.09
N LYS A 143 4.43 24.00 16.20
CA LYS A 143 3.14 23.98 15.49
C LYS A 143 3.35 23.92 13.97
N GLU A 144 4.19 24.76 13.40
CA GLU A 144 4.46 24.78 11.95
C GLU A 144 5.07 23.46 11.47
N VAL A 145 6.00 22.88 12.22
CA VAL A 145 6.60 21.57 11.92
C VAL A 145 5.54 20.47 11.99
N LEU A 146 4.68 20.47 13.01
CA LEU A 146 3.60 19.50 13.13
C LEU A 146 2.59 19.66 11.99
N GLU A 147 2.18 20.87 11.64
CA GLU A 147 1.29 21.14 10.50
C GLU A 147 1.89 20.64 9.17
N LYS A 148 3.18 20.87 8.93
CA LYS A 148 3.90 20.32 7.77
C LYS A 148 3.94 18.79 7.78
N SER A 149 4.20 18.18 8.93
CA SER A 149 4.25 16.72 9.06
C SER A 149 2.88 16.07 8.82
N VAL A 150 1.80 16.71 9.29
CA VAL A 150 0.42 16.28 9.07
C VAL A 150 0.05 16.42 7.60
N ALA A 151 0.37 17.56 6.97
CA ALA A 151 0.15 17.76 5.54
C ALA A 151 0.90 16.73 4.68
N ALA A 152 2.16 16.42 5.02
CA ALA A 152 2.93 15.39 4.35
C ALA A 152 2.28 13.99 4.51
N ALA A 153 1.86 13.63 5.72
CA ALA A 153 1.17 12.37 5.97
C ALA A 153 -0.16 12.26 5.21
N TYR A 154 -0.93 13.35 5.12
CA TYR A 154 -2.14 13.40 4.29
C TYR A 154 -1.83 13.19 2.81
N SER A 155 -0.81 13.89 2.26
CA SER A 155 -0.43 13.73 0.86
C SER A 155 0.03 12.30 0.54
N GLN A 156 0.78 11.66 1.46
CA GLN A 156 1.24 10.28 1.29
C GLN A 156 0.07 9.29 1.35
N ALA A 157 -0.89 9.49 2.27
CA ALA A 157 -2.09 8.67 2.35
C ALA A 157 -2.97 8.81 1.09
N GLU A 158 -3.03 10.01 0.51
CA GLU A 158 -3.78 10.27 -0.72
C GLU A 158 -3.13 9.60 -1.94
N ILE A 159 -1.79 9.67 -2.07
CA ILE A 159 -1.04 8.94 -3.11
C ILE A 159 -1.24 7.42 -2.96
N ALA A 160 -1.14 6.88 -1.74
CA ALA A 160 -1.38 5.46 -1.50
C ALA A 160 -2.81 5.06 -1.89
N SER A 161 -3.81 5.85 -1.50
CA SER A 161 -5.21 5.64 -1.88
C SER A 161 -5.43 5.64 -3.39
N GLN A 162 -4.80 6.58 -4.11
CA GLN A 162 -4.86 6.63 -5.58
C GLN A 162 -4.19 5.41 -6.22
N SER A 163 -3.03 4.97 -5.70
CA SER A 163 -2.34 3.77 -6.20
C SER A 163 -3.17 2.49 -5.99
N PHE A 164 -3.81 2.33 -4.83
CA PHE A 164 -4.71 1.20 -4.58
C PHE A 164 -5.95 1.23 -5.47
N LYS A 165 -6.52 2.42 -5.72
CA LYS A 165 -7.63 2.55 -6.68
C LYS A 165 -7.21 2.12 -8.08
N GLN A 166 -6.00 2.49 -8.52
CA GLN A 166 -5.48 2.11 -9.83
C GLN A 166 -5.25 0.59 -9.94
N GLN A 167 -4.62 -0.02 -8.93
CA GLN A 167 -4.45 -1.49 -8.86
C GLN A 167 -5.79 -2.21 -8.87
N LEU A 168 -6.80 -1.67 -8.16
CA LEU A 168 -8.13 -2.26 -8.12
C LEU A 168 -8.85 -2.16 -9.48
N LEU A 169 -8.66 -1.06 -10.21
CA LEU A 169 -9.16 -0.91 -11.59
C LEU A 169 -8.46 -1.87 -12.55
N GLU A 170 -7.14 -2.05 -12.41
CA GLU A 170 -6.36 -2.99 -13.22
C GLU A 170 -6.82 -4.44 -13.00
N VAL A 171 -6.96 -4.87 -11.74
CA VAL A 171 -7.46 -6.22 -11.41
C VAL A 171 -8.90 -6.42 -11.90
N LYS A 172 -9.76 -5.40 -11.81
CA LYS A 172 -11.12 -5.45 -12.38
C LYS A 172 -11.09 -5.61 -13.90
N SER A 173 -10.21 -4.88 -14.58
CA SER A 173 -10.02 -4.99 -16.03
C SER A 173 -9.52 -6.37 -16.44
N ASN A 174 -8.51 -6.89 -15.75
CA ASN A 174 -7.95 -8.23 -15.97
C ASN A 174 -9.00 -9.33 -15.74
N LEU A 175 -9.79 -9.24 -14.67
CA LEU A 175 -10.89 -10.16 -14.41
C LEU A 175 -11.97 -10.10 -15.50
N SER A 176 -12.26 -8.91 -16.02
CA SER A 176 -13.21 -8.73 -17.12
C SER A 176 -12.68 -9.35 -18.42
N ALA A 177 -11.39 -9.18 -18.71
CA ALA A 177 -10.74 -9.78 -19.87
C ALA A 177 -10.74 -11.32 -19.78
N GLU A 178 -10.39 -11.88 -18.63
CA GLU A 178 -10.39 -13.33 -18.39
C GLU A 178 -11.81 -13.93 -18.50
N LYS A 179 -12.83 -13.21 -18.00
CA LYS A 179 -14.24 -13.61 -18.19
C LYS A 179 -14.65 -13.61 -19.67
N ALA A 180 -14.20 -12.61 -20.44
CA ALA A 180 -14.46 -12.55 -21.86
C ALA A 180 -13.75 -13.68 -22.63
N GLU A 181 -12.50 -14.00 -22.26
CA GLU A 181 -11.76 -15.13 -22.84
C GLU A 181 -12.41 -16.47 -22.54
N ARG A 182 -12.78 -16.76 -21.28
CA ARG A 182 -13.53 -18.00 -20.96
C ARG A 182 -14.86 -18.10 -21.70
N SER A 183 -15.56 -16.96 -21.87
CA SER A 183 -16.79 -16.93 -22.68
C SER A 183 -16.50 -17.27 -24.15
N ARG A 184 -15.44 -16.68 -24.74
CA ARG A 184 -14.99 -17.01 -26.11
C ARG A 184 -14.61 -18.48 -26.24
N GLU A 185 -13.83 -19.02 -25.31
CA GLU A 185 -13.48 -20.44 -25.28
C GLU A 185 -14.71 -21.34 -25.17
N SER A 186 -15.68 -21.00 -24.31
CA SER A 186 -16.95 -21.73 -24.23
C SER A 186 -17.71 -21.68 -25.55
N THR A 187 -17.74 -20.54 -26.24
CA THR A 187 -18.39 -20.45 -27.56
C THR A 187 -17.65 -21.27 -28.62
N ASN A 188 -16.32 -21.24 -28.64
CA ASN A 188 -15.49 -22.05 -29.55
C ASN A 188 -15.69 -23.55 -29.30
N ASN A 189 -15.67 -23.98 -28.04
CA ASN A 189 -15.95 -25.36 -27.66
C ASN A 189 -17.34 -25.80 -28.14
N GLN A 190 -18.33 -24.91 -28.05
CA GLN A 190 -19.67 -25.18 -28.56
C GLN A 190 -19.70 -25.30 -30.09
N VAL A 191 -18.93 -24.47 -30.82
CA VAL A 191 -18.79 -24.59 -32.29
C VAL A 191 -18.12 -25.90 -32.67
N ILE A 192 -17.01 -26.26 -32.03
CA ILE A 192 -16.29 -27.52 -32.26
C ILE A 192 -17.21 -28.71 -31.99
N LEU A 193 -18.01 -28.69 -30.92
CA LEU A 193 -18.97 -29.76 -30.63
C LEU A 193 -20.06 -29.89 -31.71
N ARG A 194 -20.57 -28.77 -32.24
CA ARG A 194 -21.52 -28.79 -33.36
C ARG A 194 -20.88 -29.34 -34.64
N GLU A 195 -19.64 -28.96 -34.94
CA GLU A 195 -18.90 -29.48 -36.09
C GLU A 195 -18.64 -30.98 -35.97
N LEU A 196 -18.21 -31.46 -34.79
CA LEU A 196 -18.04 -32.89 -34.52
C LEU A 196 -19.36 -33.66 -34.61
N GLN A 197 -20.47 -33.11 -34.12
CA GLN A 197 -21.78 -33.72 -34.30
C GLN A 197 -22.16 -33.77 -35.78
N LYS A 198 -21.90 -32.71 -36.54
CA LYS A 198 -22.16 -32.65 -37.98
C LYS A 198 -21.37 -33.71 -38.73
N THR A 199 -20.06 -33.85 -38.48
CA THR A 199 -19.24 -34.88 -39.13
C THR A 199 -19.69 -36.29 -38.75
N ILE A 200 -20.10 -36.53 -37.51
CA ILE A 200 -20.69 -37.83 -37.11
C ILE A 200 -21.98 -38.09 -37.87
N THR A 201 -22.86 -37.10 -38.03
CA THR A 201 -24.11 -37.27 -38.81
C THR A 201 -23.82 -37.50 -40.29
N GLU A 202 -22.86 -36.80 -40.87
CA GLU A 202 -22.43 -37.00 -42.26
C GLU A 202 -21.85 -38.40 -42.48
N GLU A 203 -21.01 -38.90 -41.56
CA GLU A 203 -20.48 -40.27 -41.62
C GLU A 203 -21.56 -41.34 -41.45
N ARG A 204 -22.55 -41.10 -40.58
CA ARG A 204 -23.72 -42.00 -40.45
C ARG A 204 -24.56 -42.02 -41.72
N GLN A 205 -24.81 -40.86 -42.32
CA GLN A 205 -25.55 -40.74 -43.58
C GLN A 205 -24.82 -41.44 -44.74
N LYS A 206 -23.50 -41.26 -44.85
CA LYS A 206 -22.68 -41.96 -45.86
C LYS A 206 -22.71 -43.48 -45.66
N ARG A 207 -22.65 -43.95 -44.42
CA ARG A 207 -22.77 -45.37 -44.10
C ARG A 207 -24.14 -45.92 -44.52
N GLU A 208 -25.21 -45.21 -44.17
CA GLU A 208 -26.57 -45.60 -44.55
C GLU A 208 -26.76 -45.62 -46.06
N SER A 209 -26.24 -44.62 -46.80
CA SER A 209 -26.31 -44.62 -48.26
C SER A 209 -25.56 -45.80 -48.88
N LEU A 210 -24.38 -46.16 -48.36
CA LEU A 210 -23.63 -47.33 -48.83
C LEU A 210 -24.34 -48.65 -48.49
N GLU A 211 -24.96 -48.76 -47.32
CA GLU A 211 -25.78 -49.92 -46.94
C GLU A 211 -27.02 -50.05 -47.86
N LEU A 212 -27.67 -48.94 -48.22
CA LEU A 212 -28.77 -48.91 -49.18
C LEU A 212 -28.32 -49.31 -50.59
N GLU A 213 -27.16 -48.85 -51.06
CA GLU A 213 -26.59 -49.25 -52.34
C GLU A 213 -26.20 -50.74 -52.39
N LEU A 214 -25.67 -51.28 -51.30
CA LEU A 214 -25.35 -52.70 -51.19
C LEU A 214 -26.62 -53.55 -51.20
N ASN A 215 -27.65 -53.11 -50.45
CA ASN A 215 -28.95 -53.76 -50.43
C ASN A 215 -29.66 -53.70 -51.78
N SER A 216 -29.58 -52.58 -52.52
CA SER A 216 -30.17 -52.48 -53.85
C SER A 216 -29.44 -53.37 -54.86
N LYS A 217 -28.10 -53.40 -54.85
CA LYS A 217 -27.30 -54.31 -55.68
C LYS A 217 -27.55 -55.79 -55.35
N SER A 218 -27.68 -56.13 -54.07
CA SER A 218 -28.06 -57.48 -53.62
C SER A 218 -29.47 -57.85 -54.11
N ARG A 219 -30.45 -56.96 -53.96
CA ARG A 219 -31.83 -57.17 -54.45
C ARG A 219 -31.88 -57.31 -55.98
N LEU A 220 -31.13 -56.51 -56.72
CA LEU A 220 -31.03 -56.59 -58.17
C LEU A 220 -30.35 -57.89 -58.62
N SER A 221 -29.33 -58.37 -57.87
CA SER A 221 -28.71 -59.69 -58.10
C SER A 221 -29.69 -60.84 -57.83
N HIS A 222 -30.52 -60.74 -56.78
CA HIS A 222 -31.58 -61.72 -56.49
C HIS A 222 -32.74 -61.66 -57.49
N GLN A 223 -33.08 -60.49 -58.01
CA GLN A 223 -34.09 -60.32 -59.06
C GLN A 223 -33.59 -60.79 -60.44
N ALA A 224 -32.30 -60.64 -60.75
CA ALA A 224 -31.69 -61.15 -61.98
C ALA A 224 -31.69 -62.70 -62.06
N SER A 225 -31.86 -63.40 -60.94
CA SER A 225 -31.96 -64.86 -60.88
C SER A 225 -33.36 -65.40 -61.17
N ASN A 226 -34.41 -64.58 -61.20
CA ASN A 226 -35.79 -65.04 -61.30
C ASN A 226 -36.64 -64.12 -62.18
N VAL A 227 -36.44 -64.14 -63.50
CA VAL A 227 -37.46 -63.62 -64.41
C VAL A 227 -37.64 -64.57 -65.59
N SER A 228 -38.77 -65.27 -65.56
CA SER A 228 -39.32 -66.05 -66.67
C SER A 228 -40.21 -65.17 -67.55
N LEU A 229 -40.17 -65.48 -68.85
CA LEU A 229 -40.52 -64.66 -70.01
C LEU A 229 -42.00 -64.22 -70.12
N ASN A 230 -42.89 -64.68 -69.23
CA ASN A 230 -44.32 -64.36 -69.25
C ASN A 230 -44.72 -63.12 -68.42
N GLN A 231 -43.75 -62.41 -67.83
CA GLN A 231 -44.02 -61.20 -67.04
C GLN A 231 -44.03 -59.91 -67.87
N LEU A 232 -43.51 -59.91 -69.10
CA LEU A 232 -43.42 -58.70 -69.94
C LEU A 232 -44.81 -58.18 -70.35
N GLU A 233 -45.75 -59.08 -70.66
CA GLU A 233 -47.09 -58.71 -71.14
C GLU A 233 -48.04 -58.24 -70.01
N VAL A 234 -47.78 -58.68 -68.78
CA VAL A 234 -48.44 -58.18 -67.56
C VAL A 234 -47.75 -56.89 -67.08
N ALA A 235 -46.44 -56.79 -67.24
CA ALA A 235 -45.68 -55.58 -66.98
C ALA A 235 -46.07 -54.46 -67.94
N GLU A 236 -46.38 -54.72 -69.21
CA GLU A 236 -46.84 -53.71 -70.17
C GLU A 236 -48.22 -53.11 -69.81
N ARG A 237 -49.16 -53.94 -69.34
CA ARG A 237 -50.46 -53.44 -68.84
C ARG A 237 -50.29 -52.64 -67.55
N LYS A 238 -49.52 -53.17 -66.60
CA LYS A 238 -49.16 -52.44 -65.37
C LYS A 238 -48.35 -51.18 -65.64
N LEU A 239 -47.48 -51.15 -66.65
CA LEU A 239 -46.73 -49.97 -67.08
C LEU A 239 -47.65 -48.89 -67.63
N ARG A 240 -48.74 -49.27 -68.30
CA ARG A 240 -49.73 -48.34 -68.82
C ARG A 240 -50.58 -47.72 -67.70
N ASP A 241 -51.01 -48.54 -66.73
CA ASP A 241 -51.72 -48.06 -65.53
C ASP A 241 -50.80 -47.22 -64.63
N LEU A 242 -49.58 -47.69 -64.39
CA LEU A 242 -48.54 -46.95 -63.67
C LEU A 242 -48.13 -45.67 -64.40
N SER A 243 -48.17 -45.62 -65.74
CA SER A 243 -47.91 -44.40 -66.50
C SER A 243 -49.02 -43.37 -66.31
N ASN A 244 -50.29 -43.79 -66.23
CA ASN A 244 -51.41 -42.90 -65.95
C ASN A 244 -51.39 -42.40 -64.50
N GLU A 245 -51.06 -43.27 -63.55
CA GLU A 245 -50.84 -42.89 -62.16
C GLU A 245 -49.61 -41.98 -62.02
N LEU A 246 -48.54 -42.25 -62.75
CA LEU A 246 -47.33 -41.41 -62.84
C LEU A 246 -47.69 -40.02 -63.40
N GLU A 247 -48.52 -39.92 -64.42
CA GLU A 247 -48.91 -38.62 -64.98
C GLU A 247 -49.81 -37.85 -64.00
N SER A 248 -50.72 -38.54 -63.30
CA SER A 248 -51.55 -37.92 -62.26
C SER A 248 -50.74 -37.48 -61.02
N THR A 249 -49.72 -38.24 -60.65
CA THR A 249 -48.81 -37.93 -59.55
C THR A 249 -47.81 -36.86 -59.96
N LYS A 250 -47.35 -36.82 -61.21
CA LYS A 250 -46.59 -35.70 -61.78
C LYS A 250 -47.38 -34.41 -61.76
N MET A 251 -48.67 -34.41 -62.13
CA MET A 251 -49.50 -33.21 -62.06
C MET A 251 -49.74 -32.75 -60.62
N LYS A 252 -49.94 -33.67 -59.69
CA LYS A 252 -50.01 -33.37 -58.24
C LYS A 252 -48.66 -32.92 -57.67
N LEU A 253 -47.57 -33.49 -58.16
CA LEU A 253 -46.20 -33.13 -57.78
C LEU A 253 -45.84 -31.77 -58.35
N PHE A 254 -46.20 -31.46 -59.59
CA PHE A 254 -46.00 -30.16 -60.21
C PHE A 254 -46.78 -29.06 -59.48
N SER A 255 -48.03 -29.32 -59.12
CA SER A 255 -48.83 -28.37 -58.32
C SER A 255 -48.35 -28.26 -56.86
N ALA A 256 -47.75 -29.31 -56.29
CA ALA A 256 -47.07 -29.25 -54.99
C ALA A 256 -45.71 -28.55 -55.09
N GLU A 257 -44.98 -28.75 -56.19
CA GLU A 257 -43.69 -28.16 -56.52
C GLU A 257 -43.85 -26.67 -56.76
N GLN A 258 -44.90 -26.24 -57.46
CA GLN A 258 -45.26 -24.83 -57.61
C GLN A 258 -45.58 -24.16 -56.26
N LYS A 259 -46.25 -24.88 -55.34
CA LYS A 259 -46.49 -24.42 -53.96
C LYS A 259 -45.23 -24.45 -53.07
N LEU A 260 -44.25 -25.27 -53.42
CA LEU A 260 -42.92 -25.31 -52.80
C LEU A 260 -41.97 -24.25 -53.39
N GLN A 261 -42.18 -23.87 -54.65
CA GLN A 261 -41.42 -22.85 -55.37
C GLN A 261 -41.82 -21.44 -54.95
N GLU A 262 -43.06 -21.25 -54.47
CA GLU A 262 -43.43 -20.06 -53.72
C GLU A 262 -42.65 -20.07 -52.39
N PRO A 263 -41.67 -19.17 -52.19
CA PRO A 263 -40.94 -19.12 -50.94
C PRO A 263 -41.95 -18.87 -49.82
N SER A 264 -42.02 -19.79 -48.86
CA SER A 264 -42.98 -19.71 -47.76
C SER A 264 -42.96 -18.31 -47.15
N SER A 265 -44.13 -17.73 -46.87
CA SER A 265 -44.24 -16.36 -46.33
C SER A 265 -43.37 -16.14 -45.10
N HIS A 266 -43.20 -17.18 -44.29
CA HIS A 266 -42.32 -17.19 -43.13
C HIS A 266 -40.82 -17.12 -43.49
N LEU A 267 -40.38 -17.78 -44.56
CA LEU A 267 -39.00 -17.69 -45.07
C LEU A 267 -38.69 -16.29 -45.61
N VAL A 268 -39.66 -15.63 -46.25
CA VAL A 268 -39.51 -14.24 -46.69
C VAL A 268 -39.45 -13.29 -45.49
N GLN A 269 -40.28 -13.49 -44.47
CA GLN A 269 -40.21 -12.73 -43.21
C GLN A 269 -38.85 -12.91 -42.53
N LEU A 270 -38.35 -14.14 -42.42
CA LEU A 270 -37.05 -14.42 -41.83
C LEU A 270 -35.91 -13.81 -42.65
N GLN A 271 -35.99 -13.80 -43.98
CA GLN A 271 -35.03 -13.10 -44.84
C GLN A 271 -35.03 -11.59 -44.59
N ASN A 272 -36.20 -10.99 -44.42
CA ASN A 272 -36.34 -9.57 -44.10
C ASN A 272 -35.81 -9.24 -42.69
N GLU A 273 -36.15 -10.04 -41.68
CA GLU A 273 -35.62 -9.89 -40.32
C GLU A 273 -34.09 -10.04 -40.30
N MET A 274 -33.54 -10.98 -41.07
CA MET A 274 -32.09 -11.14 -41.22
C MET A 274 -31.44 -9.94 -41.93
N ALA A 275 -32.13 -9.32 -42.89
CA ALA A 275 -31.66 -8.11 -43.55
C ALA A 275 -31.68 -6.91 -42.58
N ASP A 276 -32.76 -6.75 -41.80
CA ASP A 276 -32.91 -5.69 -40.81
C ASP A 276 -31.88 -5.83 -39.68
N LEU A 277 -31.67 -7.04 -39.17
CA LEU A 277 -30.63 -7.32 -38.18
C LEU A 277 -29.23 -7.00 -38.74
N LYS A 278 -28.95 -7.34 -40.00
CA LYS A 278 -27.67 -6.98 -40.65
C LYS A 278 -27.50 -5.45 -40.75
N ILE A 279 -28.56 -4.72 -41.07
CA ILE A 279 -28.54 -3.24 -41.12
C ILE A 279 -28.31 -2.67 -39.72
N GLN A 280 -29.02 -3.16 -38.71
CA GLN A 280 -28.87 -2.72 -37.32
C GLN A 280 -27.45 -3.00 -36.79
N HIS A 281 -26.90 -4.19 -37.05
CA HIS A 281 -25.51 -4.51 -36.69
C HIS A 281 -24.51 -3.61 -37.39
N ARG A 282 -24.71 -3.32 -38.70
CA ARG A 282 -23.84 -2.39 -39.43
C ARG A 282 -23.88 -0.98 -38.83
N LEU A 283 -25.06 -0.48 -38.46
CA LEU A 283 -25.21 0.83 -37.82
C LEU A 283 -24.58 0.85 -36.42
N ALA A 284 -24.77 -0.21 -35.62
CA ALA A 284 -24.16 -0.35 -34.31
C ALA A 284 -22.62 -0.35 -34.39
N ILE A 285 -22.05 -1.09 -35.36
CA ILE A 285 -20.60 -1.10 -35.61
C ILE A 285 -20.11 0.30 -36.00
N GLN A 286 -20.85 1.01 -36.88
CA GLN A 286 -20.47 2.37 -37.27
C GLN A 286 -20.54 3.35 -36.10
N GLN A 287 -21.54 3.23 -35.22
CA GLN A 287 -21.64 4.07 -34.03
C GLN A 287 -20.50 3.76 -33.05
N GLU A 288 -20.17 2.50 -32.83
CA GLU A 288 -19.06 2.10 -31.96
C GLU A 288 -17.72 2.58 -32.52
N GLN A 289 -17.52 2.52 -33.84
CA GLN A 289 -16.35 3.10 -34.50
C GLN A 289 -16.25 4.61 -34.30
N ARG A 290 -17.37 5.35 -34.39
CA ARG A 290 -17.38 6.79 -34.12
C ARG A 290 -17.05 7.09 -32.66
N ASN A 291 -17.69 6.39 -31.72
CA ASN A 291 -17.42 6.54 -30.30
C ASN A 291 -15.95 6.24 -29.97
N ALA A 292 -15.35 5.22 -30.60
CA ALA A 292 -13.94 4.88 -30.42
C ALA A 292 -12.99 5.95 -30.99
N VAL A 293 -13.34 6.60 -32.11
CA VAL A 293 -12.55 7.72 -32.67
C VAL A 293 -12.65 8.94 -31.76
N GLU A 294 -13.84 9.30 -31.28
CA GLU A 294 -14.06 10.41 -30.37
C GLU A 294 -13.29 10.23 -29.05
N ALA A 295 -13.38 9.05 -28.43
CA ALA A 295 -12.61 8.72 -27.22
C ALA A 295 -11.09 8.80 -27.46
N LYS A 296 -10.61 8.40 -28.66
CA LYS A 296 -9.19 8.52 -29.02
C LYS A 296 -8.76 9.98 -29.21
N GLU A 297 -9.62 10.83 -29.76
CA GLU A 297 -9.36 12.26 -29.89
C GLU A 297 -9.34 12.96 -28.53
N GLU A 298 -10.27 12.65 -27.63
CA GLU A 298 -10.26 13.16 -26.25
C GLU A 298 -8.99 12.74 -25.50
N ALA A 299 -8.60 11.46 -25.60
CA ALA A 299 -7.36 10.98 -24.99
C ALA A 299 -6.12 11.70 -25.56
N ARG A 300 -6.10 11.99 -26.86
CA ARG A 300 -5.04 12.77 -27.50
C ARG A 300 -5.00 14.22 -27.00
N GLN A 301 -6.15 14.87 -26.87
CA GLN A 301 -6.25 16.24 -26.34
C GLN A 301 -5.77 16.32 -24.89
N LEU A 302 -6.14 15.35 -24.05
CA LEU A 302 -5.65 15.25 -22.67
C LEU A 302 -4.13 15.05 -22.63
N ALA A 303 -3.58 14.17 -23.47
CA ALA A 303 -2.14 13.96 -23.57
C ALA A 303 -1.40 15.24 -23.97
N GLU A 304 -1.90 15.98 -24.97
CA GLU A 304 -1.32 17.26 -25.40
C GLU A 304 -1.39 18.32 -24.29
N ALA A 305 -2.49 18.39 -23.52
CA ALA A 305 -2.62 19.29 -22.39
C ALA A 305 -1.63 18.93 -21.26
N HIS A 306 -1.43 17.64 -20.99
CA HIS A 306 -0.44 17.17 -20.03
C HIS A 306 0.98 17.47 -20.50
N GLU A 307 1.31 17.24 -21.76
CA GLU A 307 2.62 17.57 -22.35
C GLU A 307 2.91 19.06 -22.24
N LYS A 308 1.95 19.93 -22.59
CA LYS A 308 2.08 21.39 -22.40
C LYS A 308 2.33 21.75 -20.96
N ARG A 309 1.61 21.13 -20.01
CA ARG A 309 1.83 21.38 -18.58
C ARG A 309 3.22 20.92 -18.13
N VAL A 310 3.67 19.74 -18.56
CA VAL A 310 5.02 19.24 -18.26
C VAL A 310 6.06 20.20 -18.82
N ALA A 311 5.94 20.61 -20.08
CA ALA A 311 6.84 21.59 -20.69
C ALA A 311 6.89 22.90 -19.89
N THR A 312 5.74 23.43 -19.44
CA THR A 312 5.73 24.65 -18.59
C THR A 312 6.35 24.45 -17.21
N LEU A 313 6.32 23.23 -16.66
CA LEU A 313 6.99 22.91 -15.40
C LEU A 313 8.49 22.76 -15.61
N GLU A 314 8.91 22.13 -16.71
CA GLU A 314 10.30 21.99 -17.10
C GLU A 314 10.95 23.35 -17.36
N THR A 315 10.27 24.27 -18.05
CA THR A 315 10.78 25.64 -18.24
C THR A 315 10.96 26.37 -16.92
N ARG A 316 9.97 26.27 -16.00
CA ARG A 316 10.10 26.85 -14.65
C ARG A 316 11.22 26.21 -13.84
N LEU A 317 11.40 24.90 -13.95
CA LEU A 317 12.51 24.18 -13.30
C LEU A 317 13.86 24.60 -13.88
N ALA A 318 13.96 24.82 -15.19
CA ALA A 318 15.14 25.36 -15.84
C ALA A 318 15.45 26.78 -15.34
N GLU A 319 14.45 27.66 -15.26
CA GLU A 319 14.62 29.01 -14.69
C GLU A 319 15.09 28.96 -13.23
N PHE A 320 14.51 28.10 -12.40
CA PHE A 320 14.97 27.96 -11.01
C PHE A 320 16.39 27.41 -10.94
N SER A 321 16.74 26.44 -11.78
CA SER A 321 18.08 25.88 -11.85
C SER A 321 19.11 26.93 -12.29
N GLU A 322 18.76 27.78 -13.24
CA GLU A 322 19.59 28.89 -13.68
C GLU A 322 19.78 29.92 -12.56
N ARG A 323 18.70 30.32 -11.87
CA ARG A 323 18.76 31.26 -10.73
C ARG A 323 19.60 30.70 -9.59
N ILE A 324 19.42 29.42 -9.22
CA ILE A 324 20.24 28.78 -8.18
C ILE A 324 21.70 28.71 -8.62
N GLY A 325 21.96 28.38 -9.90
CA GLY A 325 23.30 28.37 -10.46
C GLY A 325 23.98 29.75 -10.43
N SER A 326 23.25 30.84 -10.70
CA SER A 326 23.79 32.20 -10.60
C SER A 326 24.06 32.61 -9.15
N TYR A 327 23.18 32.26 -8.21
CA TYR A 327 23.43 32.49 -6.78
C TYR A 327 24.64 31.70 -6.26
N ASP A 328 24.83 30.45 -6.66
CA ASP A 328 25.99 29.66 -6.23
C ASP A 328 27.29 30.21 -6.81
N ARG A 329 27.30 30.64 -8.09
CA ARG A 329 28.45 31.35 -8.68
C ARG A 329 28.78 32.65 -7.93
N LEU A 330 27.76 33.44 -7.59
CA LEU A 330 27.94 34.68 -6.82
C LEU A 330 28.50 34.38 -5.43
N ARG A 331 27.97 33.35 -4.76
CA ARG A 331 28.48 32.90 -3.46
C ARG A 331 29.93 32.42 -3.53
N GLN A 332 30.32 31.70 -4.57
CA GLN A 332 31.70 31.29 -4.80
C GLN A 332 32.61 32.51 -5.04
N GLN A 333 32.12 33.50 -5.78
CA GLN A 333 32.83 34.77 -5.98
C GLN A 333 33.02 35.50 -4.64
N ASP A 334 31.97 35.61 -3.82
CA ASP A 334 32.03 36.24 -2.50
C ASP A 334 32.95 35.46 -1.54
N LEU A 335 32.95 34.14 -1.59
CA LEU A 335 33.89 33.33 -0.82
C LEU A 335 35.33 33.61 -1.25
N ALA A 336 35.58 33.71 -2.56
CA ALA A 336 36.89 34.02 -3.11
C ALA A 336 37.36 35.46 -2.79
N THR A 337 36.44 36.44 -2.72
CA THR A 337 36.79 37.79 -2.26
C THR A 337 37.11 37.79 -0.77
N VAL A 338 36.32 37.08 0.05
CA VAL A 338 36.57 36.93 1.49
C VAL A 338 37.90 36.23 1.75
N THR A 339 38.26 35.17 1.02
CA THR A 339 39.58 34.53 1.18
C THR A 339 40.71 35.48 0.81
N LYS A 340 40.60 36.24 -0.29
CA LYS A 340 41.59 37.27 -0.66
C LYS A 340 41.72 38.34 0.42
N LEU A 341 40.62 38.83 0.98
CA LEU A 341 40.64 39.82 2.06
C LEU A 341 41.25 39.24 3.34
N LYS A 342 40.98 37.97 3.67
CA LYS A 342 41.63 37.27 4.78
C LYS A 342 43.13 37.10 4.56
N GLU A 343 43.55 36.77 3.35
CA GLU A 343 44.97 36.69 2.98
C GLU A 343 45.65 38.06 3.10
N GLN A 344 45.01 39.14 2.64
CA GLN A 344 45.51 40.51 2.80
C GLN A 344 45.58 40.94 4.27
N LEU A 345 44.55 40.62 5.06
CA LEU A 345 44.53 40.89 6.50
C LEU A 345 45.65 40.12 7.22
N ASN A 346 45.83 38.84 6.89
CA ASN A 346 46.93 38.04 7.42
C ASN A 346 48.30 38.60 6.98
N LEU A 347 48.43 39.06 5.74
CA LEU A 347 49.67 39.68 5.26
C LEU A 347 49.98 40.96 6.06
N MET A 348 48.97 41.82 6.26
CA MET A 348 49.07 43.05 7.05
C MET A 348 49.34 42.77 8.54
N GLN A 349 48.73 41.73 9.10
CA GLN A 349 48.87 41.33 10.50
C GLN A 349 50.22 40.65 10.78
N ASN A 350 50.78 39.95 9.78
CA ASN A 350 52.09 39.30 9.86
C ASN A 350 53.26 40.21 9.42
N THR A 351 53.00 41.43 8.94
CA THR A 351 54.02 42.47 8.76
C THR A 351 54.05 43.40 9.97
N PRO A 352 54.89 43.16 10.98
CA PRO A 352 55.15 44.17 11.99
C PRO A 352 55.82 45.36 11.28
N SER A 353 55.28 46.56 11.44
CA SER A 353 55.95 47.78 10.97
C SER A 353 57.33 47.90 11.62
N PRO A 354 58.43 48.00 10.87
CA PRO A 354 59.70 48.43 11.45
C PRO A 354 59.89 49.95 11.23
N PRO A 355 60.58 50.62 12.15
CA PRO A 355 60.99 52.00 12.02
C PRO A 355 62.06 52.15 10.93
N SER A 356 62.09 53.34 10.33
CA SER A 356 63.18 53.87 9.52
C SER A 356 64.56 53.61 10.16
N TYR A 357 65.43 52.87 9.47
CA TYR A 357 66.88 53.13 9.35
C TYR A 357 67.46 52.30 8.18
N HIS A 358 68.06 52.99 7.21
CA HIS A 358 69.02 52.43 6.25
C HIS A 358 70.30 51.98 6.96
N ARG A 359 70.81 50.76 6.71
CA ARG A 359 72.04 50.49 5.92
C ARG A 359 72.52 49.03 5.98
N GLU A 360 73.01 48.60 4.82
CA GLU A 360 74.07 47.63 4.54
C GLU A 360 73.82 46.11 4.59
N GLU A 361 74.08 45.57 3.40
CA GLU A 361 74.08 44.22 2.88
C GLU A 361 75.19 43.34 3.45
N ASP A 362 74.88 42.08 3.76
CA ASP A 362 75.83 40.98 3.72
C ASP A 362 75.35 39.95 2.68
N TYR A 363 75.85 40.06 1.45
CA TYR A 363 75.62 39.05 0.41
C TYR A 363 76.78 38.05 0.39
N ASP A 364 76.57 36.87 0.98
CA ASP A 364 77.49 35.74 0.81
C ASP A 364 77.54 35.31 -0.67
N ILE A 365 78.75 35.12 -1.21
CA ILE A 365 79.02 34.64 -2.58
C ILE A 365 78.23 33.36 -2.89
N GLU A 366 78.05 32.49 -1.89
CA GLU A 366 77.27 31.25 -2.00
C GLU A 366 75.77 31.48 -2.18
N LYS A 367 75.19 32.51 -1.54
CA LYS A 367 73.79 32.90 -1.74
C LYS A 367 73.59 33.51 -3.12
N LEU A 368 74.58 34.24 -3.64
CA LEU A 368 74.57 34.80 -5.00
C LEU A 368 74.69 33.69 -6.06
N ILE A 369 75.59 32.71 -5.87
CA ILE A 369 75.71 31.53 -6.74
C ILE A 369 74.42 30.70 -6.72
N GLY A 370 73.82 30.51 -5.54
CA GLY A 370 72.53 29.83 -5.39
C GLY A 370 71.42 30.54 -6.17
N LYS A 371 71.39 31.88 -6.11
CA LYS A 371 70.41 32.68 -6.85
C LYS A 371 70.63 32.59 -8.36
N ILE A 372 71.87 32.63 -8.84
CA ILE A 372 72.22 32.41 -10.26
C ILE A 372 71.82 31.02 -10.74
N LYS A 373 72.07 29.96 -9.95
CA LYS A 373 71.63 28.59 -10.29
C LYS A 373 70.11 28.46 -10.33
N SER A 374 69.40 29.08 -9.39
CA SER A 374 67.93 29.08 -9.40
C SER A 374 67.36 29.82 -10.62
N LEU A 375 67.98 30.93 -11.02
CA LEU A 375 67.59 31.71 -12.19
C LEU A 375 67.88 30.95 -13.48
N LYS A 376 69.01 30.23 -13.57
CA LYS A 376 69.32 29.31 -14.69
C LYS A 376 68.28 28.21 -14.82
N ASN A 377 67.91 27.55 -13.72
CA ASN A 377 66.90 26.48 -13.75
C ASN A 377 65.52 27.02 -14.13
N ARG A 378 65.16 28.19 -13.59
CA ARG A 378 63.91 28.88 -13.95
C ARG A 378 63.88 29.28 -15.42
N LEU A 379 65.00 29.73 -15.98
CA LEU A 379 65.12 30.07 -17.40
C LEU A 379 65.01 28.84 -18.30
N LEU A 380 65.61 27.70 -17.90
CA LEU A 380 65.44 26.41 -18.59
C LEU A 380 64.00 25.90 -18.53
N ASP A 381 63.33 26.02 -17.38
CA ASP A 381 61.93 25.63 -17.22
C ASP A 381 60.99 26.52 -18.03
N VAL A 382 61.27 27.83 -18.11
CA VAL A 382 60.50 28.77 -18.94
C VAL A 382 60.72 28.46 -20.42
N SER A 383 61.96 28.18 -20.85
CA SER A 383 62.28 27.74 -22.21
C SER A 383 61.57 26.43 -22.59
N ARG A 384 61.45 25.47 -21.66
CA ARG A 384 60.66 24.23 -21.87
C ARG A 384 59.16 24.47 -21.95
N ARG A 385 58.64 25.48 -21.25
CA ARG A 385 57.19 25.76 -21.17
C ARG A 385 56.68 26.67 -22.29
N SER A 386 57.53 27.48 -22.91
CA SER A 386 57.08 28.53 -23.83
C SER A 386 57.24 28.21 -25.33
N ASN A 387 57.79 27.04 -25.71
CA ASN A 387 58.07 26.68 -27.13
C ASN A 387 58.71 27.84 -27.95
N ALA A 388 59.42 28.74 -27.27
CA ALA A 388 60.21 29.79 -27.88
C ALA A 388 61.63 29.24 -28.01
N MET A 389 62.05 28.97 -29.26
CA MET A 389 63.41 28.55 -29.58
C MET A 389 64.39 29.68 -29.28
N ILE A 390 64.88 29.73 -28.05
CA ILE A 390 66.09 30.47 -27.70
C ILE A 390 67.17 29.42 -27.50
N ASN A 391 68.06 29.31 -28.48
CA ASN A 391 69.17 28.36 -28.52
C ASN A 391 70.15 28.61 -27.36
N LEU A 392 69.89 28.01 -26.21
CA LEU A 392 70.83 27.99 -25.07
C LEU A 392 72.09 27.14 -25.36
N SER A 393 72.07 26.34 -26.42
CA SER A 393 73.25 25.64 -26.94
C SER A 393 74.24 26.53 -27.69
N ALA A 394 73.86 27.75 -28.10
CA ALA A 394 74.80 28.74 -28.65
C ALA A 394 75.58 29.50 -27.55
N VAL A 395 75.30 29.22 -26.27
CA VAL A 395 76.03 29.81 -25.13
C VAL A 395 77.00 28.81 -24.50
N PHE A 396 76.87 27.50 -24.79
CA PHE A 396 77.70 26.44 -24.21
C PHE A 396 77.98 25.31 -25.21
N GLU A 397 78.51 25.66 -26.39
CA GLU A 397 78.90 24.73 -27.47
C GLU A 397 79.90 23.66 -27.00
N LEU A 398 79.52 22.37 -27.14
CA LEU A 398 80.45 21.25 -27.34
C LEU A 398 79.68 20.11 -28.05
N ASP A 399 79.95 19.99 -29.36
CA ASP A 399 79.93 18.83 -30.26
C ASP A 399 79.07 17.60 -29.89
N ASN A 400 78.15 17.19 -30.78
CA ASN A 400 78.30 15.98 -31.64
C ASN A 400 76.97 15.64 -32.38
N ILE A 401 77.10 15.15 -33.61
CA ILE A 401 76.12 15.11 -34.69
C ILE A 401 75.26 13.81 -34.69
N ASN A 402 73.97 13.99 -34.99
CA ASN A 402 72.98 12.98 -35.44
C ASN A 402 73.43 12.14 -36.65
N SER A 403 72.98 10.87 -36.78
CA SER A 403 72.33 10.31 -38.00
C SER A 403 71.89 8.83 -37.89
N ASN A 404 70.58 8.59 -38.13
CA ASN A 404 69.92 7.49 -38.88
C ASN A 404 69.82 6.03 -38.33
N SER A 405 68.60 5.53 -38.07
CA SER A 405 68.29 4.07 -38.05
C SER A 405 66.81 3.68 -38.36
N ASP A 406 66.16 4.27 -39.37
CA ASP A 406 64.79 3.89 -39.80
C ASP A 406 64.72 2.57 -40.63
N HIS A 407 65.72 1.66 -40.51
CA HIS A 407 65.76 0.40 -41.26
C HIS A 407 65.59 -0.87 -40.43
N ASP A 408 65.58 -0.77 -39.09
CA ASP A 408 65.56 -1.94 -38.20
C ASP A 408 64.14 -2.40 -37.78
N GLU A 409 63.12 -1.56 -37.93
CA GLU A 409 61.76 -1.88 -37.45
C GLU A 409 60.97 -2.77 -38.45
N ALA A 410 61.25 -2.64 -39.76
CA ALA A 410 60.59 -3.45 -40.80
C ALA A 410 61.08 -4.91 -40.81
N CYS A 411 62.38 -5.15 -40.65
CA CYS A 411 62.96 -6.50 -40.61
C CYS A 411 62.55 -7.29 -39.36
N GLN A 412 62.27 -6.62 -38.24
CA GLN A 412 61.82 -7.30 -37.01
C GLN A 412 60.38 -7.82 -37.12
N MET A 413 59.52 -7.17 -37.90
CA MET A 413 58.12 -7.58 -38.06
C MET A 413 57.97 -8.85 -38.92
N GLU A 414 58.75 -8.98 -40.00
CA GLU A 414 58.73 -10.21 -40.83
C GLU A 414 59.25 -11.44 -40.07
N LEU A 415 60.29 -11.28 -39.24
CA LEU A 415 60.82 -12.37 -38.41
C LEU A 415 59.83 -12.86 -37.35
N GLN A 416 58.97 -11.98 -36.81
CA GLN A 416 57.93 -12.36 -35.85
C GLN A 416 56.78 -13.12 -36.51
N GLN A 417 56.48 -12.83 -37.78
CA GLN A 417 55.38 -13.46 -38.51
C GLN A 417 55.73 -14.90 -38.93
N LEU A 418 56.94 -15.13 -39.43
CA LEU A 418 57.45 -16.46 -39.79
C LEU A 418 57.60 -17.40 -38.57
N ARG A 419 57.88 -16.85 -37.37
CA ARG A 419 57.89 -17.63 -36.12
C ARG A 419 56.50 -18.16 -35.76
N LYS A 420 55.45 -17.36 -35.93
CA LYS A 420 54.07 -17.77 -35.61
C LYS A 420 53.55 -18.85 -36.56
N GLU A 421 53.94 -18.81 -37.84
CA GLU A 421 53.60 -19.86 -38.81
C GLU A 421 54.32 -21.18 -38.49
N LEU A 422 55.61 -21.16 -38.15
CA LEU A 422 56.33 -22.38 -37.76
C LEU A 422 55.75 -23.03 -36.50
N GLU A 423 55.31 -22.25 -35.52
CA GLU A 423 54.63 -22.78 -34.32
C GLU A 423 53.24 -23.37 -34.63
N TRP A 424 52.57 -22.86 -35.65
CA TRP A 424 51.30 -23.40 -36.13
C TRP A 424 51.50 -24.76 -36.81
N TYR A 425 52.43 -24.86 -37.77
CA TYR A 425 52.75 -26.13 -38.46
C TYR A 425 53.27 -27.21 -37.49
N LYS A 426 54.04 -26.84 -36.47
CA LYS A 426 54.55 -27.77 -35.45
C LYS A 426 53.46 -28.31 -34.51
N ARG A 427 52.33 -27.62 -34.39
CA ARG A 427 51.15 -28.07 -33.62
C ARG A 427 50.28 -29.03 -34.44
N GLU A 428 50.20 -28.84 -35.75
CA GLU A 428 49.40 -29.66 -36.66
C GLU A 428 50.09 -31.01 -37.01
N GLU A 429 51.42 -31.03 -37.09
CA GLU A 429 52.21 -32.24 -37.37
C GLU A 429 52.27 -33.21 -36.16
N LYS A 430 52.10 -32.70 -34.94
CA LYS A 430 52.05 -33.50 -33.69
C LYS A 430 50.68 -34.11 -33.38
N GLN A 431 49.60 -33.67 -34.04
CA GLN A 431 48.27 -34.27 -33.90
C GLN A 431 48.02 -35.39 -34.91
N SER A 432 48.88 -35.55 -35.92
CA SER A 432 48.70 -36.47 -37.05
C SER A 432 49.52 -37.77 -36.98
N SER A 433 50.30 -38.00 -35.90
CA SER A 433 51.28 -39.11 -35.82
C SER A 433 51.16 -40.04 -34.60
N SER A 434 49.98 -40.13 -33.97
CA SER A 434 49.76 -41.11 -32.88
C SER A 434 48.42 -41.82 -32.98
N ALA A 435 48.24 -42.68 -33.99
CA ALA A 435 47.22 -43.73 -33.97
C ALA A 435 47.55 -44.89 -34.91
N LYS A 436 48.09 -46.00 -34.35
CA LYS A 436 47.63 -47.39 -34.58
C LYS A 436 48.58 -48.44 -33.99
N SER A 437 48.08 -49.18 -32.99
CA SER A 437 48.39 -50.61 -32.79
C SER A 437 47.19 -51.34 -32.17
N VAL A 438 46.35 -51.89 -33.05
CA VAL A 438 45.63 -53.18 -33.04
C VAL A 438 45.13 -53.78 -31.69
N SER A 439 43.81 -53.76 -31.46
CA SER A 439 42.97 -54.93 -31.10
C SER A 439 41.46 -54.60 -31.30
N LEU A 440 40.63 -55.61 -31.59
CA LEU A 440 39.20 -55.50 -31.94
C LEU A 440 38.29 -55.02 -30.77
N PRO A 441 37.03 -54.64 -31.05
CA PRO A 441 36.51 -53.28 -31.08
C PRO A 441 36.24 -52.67 -29.67
N VAL A 442 37.13 -51.77 -29.23
CA VAL A 442 36.95 -50.91 -28.04
C VAL A 442 36.18 -49.58 -28.28
N PRO A 443 35.93 -49.04 -29.50
CA PRO A 443 35.32 -47.72 -29.63
C PRO A 443 33.86 -47.70 -29.13
N ALA A 444 33.15 -48.83 -29.19
CA ALA A 444 31.81 -48.93 -28.61
C ALA A 444 31.81 -48.89 -27.07
N GLU A 445 32.86 -49.38 -26.41
CA GLU A 445 32.91 -49.40 -24.94
C GLU A 445 33.31 -48.03 -24.36
N GLU A 446 34.21 -47.32 -25.06
CA GLU A 446 34.54 -45.92 -24.78
C GLU A 446 33.35 -44.98 -25.08
N GLU A 447 32.67 -45.16 -26.22
CA GLU A 447 31.43 -44.43 -26.52
C GLU A 447 30.32 -44.74 -25.52
N VAL A 448 30.14 -46.00 -25.11
CA VAL A 448 29.16 -46.37 -24.08
C VAL A 448 29.56 -45.81 -22.71
N ASN A 449 30.84 -45.76 -22.36
CA ASN A 449 31.30 -45.14 -21.11
C ASN A 449 31.14 -43.61 -21.16
N GLN A 450 31.38 -42.99 -22.31
CA GLN A 450 31.14 -41.56 -22.54
C GLN A 450 29.65 -41.24 -22.44
N MET A 451 28.78 -42.06 -23.04
CA MET A 451 27.32 -41.97 -22.88
C MET A 451 26.90 -42.21 -21.42
N ARG A 452 27.52 -43.14 -20.69
CA ARG A 452 27.24 -43.36 -19.25
C ARG A 452 27.60 -42.14 -18.41
N VAL A 453 28.75 -41.52 -18.64
CA VAL A 453 29.15 -40.28 -17.96
C VAL A 453 28.22 -39.13 -18.35
N GLN A 454 27.82 -39.02 -19.62
CA GLN A 454 26.86 -38.00 -20.06
C GLN A 454 25.47 -38.21 -19.43
N ILE A 455 24.99 -39.45 -19.34
CA ILE A 455 23.74 -39.79 -18.63
C ILE A 455 23.86 -39.47 -17.14
N GLN A 456 25.00 -39.74 -16.51
CA GLN A 456 25.22 -39.41 -15.10
C GLN A 456 25.23 -37.89 -14.88
N PHE A 457 25.92 -37.13 -15.75
CA PHE A 457 25.94 -35.67 -15.72
C PHE A 457 24.53 -35.09 -15.91
N LEU A 458 23.79 -35.56 -16.91
CA LEU A 458 22.41 -35.14 -17.13
C LEU A 458 21.50 -35.49 -15.95
N ARG A 459 21.69 -36.64 -15.30
CA ARG A 459 20.95 -36.99 -14.07
C ARG A 459 21.27 -36.04 -12.92
N THR A 460 22.55 -35.71 -12.71
CA THR A 460 22.95 -34.76 -11.66
C THR A 460 22.45 -33.34 -11.97
N GLU A 461 22.42 -32.95 -13.23
CA GLU A 461 21.88 -31.66 -13.67
C GLU A 461 20.36 -31.60 -13.51
N MET A 462 19.64 -32.68 -13.84
CA MET A 462 18.20 -32.78 -13.54
C MET A 462 17.93 -32.76 -12.03
N GLU A 463 18.70 -33.48 -11.22
CA GLU A 463 18.55 -33.47 -9.76
C GLU A 463 18.84 -32.09 -9.16
N HIS A 464 19.85 -31.39 -9.69
CA HIS A 464 20.15 -30.00 -9.31
C HIS A 464 19.00 -29.06 -9.68
N ASN A 465 18.51 -29.10 -10.92
CA ASN A 465 17.38 -28.29 -11.37
C ASN A 465 16.10 -28.60 -10.58
N GLU A 466 15.82 -29.87 -10.28
CA GLU A 466 14.71 -30.27 -9.41
C GLU A 466 14.86 -29.68 -8.00
N GLN A 467 16.08 -29.66 -7.45
CA GLN A 467 16.35 -29.11 -6.13
C GLN A 467 16.23 -27.58 -6.11
N GLU A 468 16.67 -26.90 -7.17
CA GLU A 468 16.46 -25.47 -7.34
C GLU A 468 14.97 -25.13 -7.46
N HIS A 469 14.20 -25.88 -8.26
CA HIS A 469 12.76 -25.72 -8.36
C HIS A 469 12.05 -25.98 -7.03
N LYS A 470 12.43 -27.03 -6.28
CA LYS A 470 11.91 -27.28 -4.92
C LYS A 470 12.23 -26.13 -3.97
N SER A 471 13.44 -25.59 -4.02
CA SER A 471 13.86 -24.46 -3.18
C SER A 471 13.13 -23.16 -3.56
N TYR A 472 12.92 -22.93 -4.86
CA TYR A 472 12.13 -21.81 -5.37
C TYR A 472 10.66 -21.92 -4.94
N LEU A 473 10.04 -23.09 -5.10
CA LEU A 473 8.69 -23.36 -4.61
C LEU A 473 8.58 -23.19 -3.09
N GLY A 474 9.57 -23.66 -2.33
CA GLY A 474 9.64 -23.48 -0.88
C GLY A 474 9.72 -22.00 -0.47
N SER A 475 10.60 -21.22 -1.11
CA SER A 475 10.73 -19.78 -0.83
C SER A 475 9.48 -18.99 -1.23
N MET A 476 8.83 -19.36 -2.34
CA MET A 476 7.53 -18.82 -2.73
C MET A 476 6.47 -19.19 -1.68
N GLN A 477 6.36 -20.45 -1.28
CA GLN A 477 5.41 -20.87 -0.24
C GLN A 477 5.63 -20.14 1.09
N GLU A 478 6.89 -19.92 1.50
CA GLU A 478 7.23 -19.12 2.67
C GLU A 478 6.85 -17.65 2.51
N SER A 479 7.03 -17.05 1.33
CA SER A 479 6.64 -15.65 1.10
C SER A 479 5.11 -15.50 1.16
N TRP A 480 4.36 -16.43 0.57
CA TRP A 480 2.90 -16.50 0.69
C TRP A 480 2.46 -16.70 2.14
N ALA A 481 3.14 -17.55 2.92
CA ALA A 481 2.84 -17.75 4.33
C ALA A 481 3.12 -16.49 5.17
N LYS A 482 4.26 -15.83 4.96
CA LYS A 482 4.64 -14.57 5.61
C LYS A 482 3.62 -13.48 5.32
N GLU A 483 3.23 -13.34 4.05
CA GLU A 483 2.24 -12.34 3.64
C GLU A 483 0.87 -12.63 4.28
N ARG A 484 0.42 -13.89 4.27
CA ARG A 484 -0.79 -14.30 4.96
C ARG A 484 -0.76 -14.00 6.46
N THR A 485 0.37 -14.20 7.13
CA THR A 485 0.52 -13.85 8.55
C THR A 485 0.47 -12.36 8.79
N LYS A 486 1.11 -11.54 7.94
CA LYS A 486 1.04 -10.08 8.05
C LYS A 486 -0.40 -9.56 7.93
N TRP A 487 -1.14 -10.01 6.92
CA TRP A 487 -2.55 -9.61 6.77
C TRP A 487 -3.41 -10.04 7.96
N LYS A 488 -3.15 -11.22 8.53
CA LYS A 488 -3.81 -11.67 9.75
C LYS A 488 -3.48 -10.79 10.95
N ASP A 489 -2.23 -10.36 11.08
CA ASP A 489 -1.77 -9.49 12.16
C ASP A 489 -2.33 -8.07 12.01
N GLU A 490 -2.33 -7.50 10.80
CA GLU A 490 -2.94 -6.21 10.47
C GLU A 490 -4.46 -6.21 10.75
N LEU A 491 -5.16 -7.28 10.35
CA LEU A 491 -6.58 -7.43 10.68
C LEU A 491 -6.80 -7.47 12.19
N SER A 492 -5.96 -8.21 12.93
CA SER A 492 -6.04 -8.26 14.39
C SER A 492 -5.74 -6.91 15.06
N GLN A 493 -4.84 -6.12 14.48
CA GLN A 493 -4.51 -4.77 14.95
C GLN A 493 -5.66 -3.80 14.70
N MET A 494 -6.25 -3.82 13.51
CA MET A 494 -7.42 -3.01 13.18
C MET A 494 -8.60 -3.36 14.07
N GLU A 495 -8.85 -4.64 14.33
CA GLU A 495 -9.89 -5.10 15.25
C GLU A 495 -9.65 -4.60 16.69
N ARG A 496 -8.41 -4.69 17.20
CA ARG A 496 -8.05 -4.13 18.52
C ARG A 496 -8.26 -2.62 18.59
N SER A 497 -7.89 -1.88 17.54
CA SER A 497 -8.09 -0.43 17.47
C SER A 497 -9.57 -0.07 17.50
N CYS A 498 -10.40 -0.76 16.71
CA CYS A 498 -11.85 -0.57 16.73
C CYS A 498 -12.46 -0.89 18.09
N ARG A 499 -12.07 -2.00 18.73
CA ARG A 499 -12.53 -2.35 20.09
C ARG A 499 -12.14 -1.29 21.11
N THR A 500 -10.93 -0.75 21.03
CA THR A 500 -10.46 0.32 21.93
C THR A 500 -11.30 1.58 21.74
N ARG A 501 -11.55 1.99 20.49
CA ARG A 501 -12.39 3.16 20.18
C ARG A 501 -13.83 3.00 20.67
N ILE A 502 -14.39 1.79 20.58
CA ILE A 502 -15.71 1.47 21.13
C ILE A 502 -15.69 1.62 22.66
N ALA A 503 -14.71 1.03 23.35
CA ALA A 503 -14.58 1.13 24.80
C ALA A 503 -14.42 2.59 25.28
N ASP A 504 -13.67 3.42 24.55
CA ASP A 504 -13.51 4.85 24.86
C ASP A 504 -14.84 5.61 24.72
N MET A 505 -15.61 5.33 23.64
CA MET A 505 -16.93 5.93 23.44
C MET A 505 -17.93 5.49 24.52
N GLU A 506 -17.92 4.21 24.89
CA GLU A 506 -18.74 3.67 25.97
C GLU A 506 -18.38 4.33 27.32
N GLN A 507 -17.09 4.51 27.60
CA GLN A 507 -16.63 5.20 28.81
C GLN A 507 -17.05 6.68 28.82
N GLN A 508 -16.99 7.37 27.68
CA GLN A 508 -17.47 8.75 27.56
C GLN A 508 -18.98 8.86 27.81
N LEU A 509 -19.78 7.94 27.25
CA LEU A 509 -21.21 7.88 27.51
C LEU A 509 -21.51 7.57 28.97
N GLN A 510 -20.77 6.65 29.59
CA GLN A 510 -20.92 6.32 31.00
C GLN A 510 -20.60 7.53 31.89
N LYS A 511 -19.51 8.26 31.61
CA LYS A 511 -19.18 9.52 32.31
C LYS A 511 -20.26 10.59 32.11
N GLN A 512 -20.88 10.69 30.94
CA GLN A 512 -21.99 11.61 30.70
C GLN A 512 -23.23 11.21 31.51
N ARG A 513 -23.56 9.91 31.58
CA ARG A 513 -24.66 9.40 32.41
C ARG A 513 -24.42 9.67 33.90
N GLU A 514 -23.20 9.42 34.38
CA GLU A 514 -22.80 9.72 35.76
C GLU A 514 -22.92 11.20 36.08
N ARG A 515 -22.41 12.09 35.21
CA ARG A 515 -22.55 13.55 35.38
C ARG A 515 -24.00 14.00 35.36
N SER A 516 -24.82 13.41 34.49
CA SER A 516 -26.26 13.71 34.44
C SER A 516 -26.97 13.24 35.71
N LEU A 517 -26.60 12.07 36.24
CA LEU A 517 -27.15 11.53 37.46
C LEU A 517 -26.74 12.36 38.67
N THR A 518 -25.48 12.77 38.78
CA THR A 518 -25.02 13.66 39.86
C THR A 518 -25.71 15.02 39.78
N LEU A 519 -25.88 15.58 38.58
CA LEU A 519 -26.62 16.84 38.41
C LEU A 519 -28.08 16.70 38.85
N ILE A 520 -28.73 15.57 38.52
CA ILE A 520 -30.10 15.29 38.97
C ILE A 520 -30.14 15.15 40.50
N GLN A 521 -29.19 14.44 41.11
CA GLN A 521 -29.09 14.34 42.57
C GLN A 521 -28.90 15.70 43.23
N GLU A 522 -28.02 16.56 42.71
CA GLU A 522 -27.84 17.93 43.19
C GLU A 522 -29.13 18.75 43.07
N LYS A 523 -29.86 18.63 41.94
CA LYS A 523 -31.16 19.29 41.77
C LYS A 523 -32.21 18.73 42.74
N ASP A 524 -32.22 17.42 42.98
CA ASP A 524 -33.13 16.79 43.94
C ASP A 524 -32.83 17.23 45.37
N GLU A 525 -31.54 17.34 45.77
CA GLU A 525 -31.11 17.88 47.05
C GLU A 525 -31.47 19.36 47.21
N GLU A 526 -31.31 20.17 46.16
CA GLU A 526 -31.77 21.56 46.12
C GLU A 526 -33.30 21.63 46.28
N LEU A 527 -34.06 20.77 45.59
CA LEU A 527 -35.51 20.69 45.71
C LEU A 527 -35.95 20.26 47.10
N VAL A 528 -35.27 19.28 47.71
CA VAL A 528 -35.51 18.87 49.10
C VAL A 528 -35.19 20.02 50.05
N SER A 529 -34.07 20.72 49.88
CA SER A 529 -33.69 21.88 50.69
C SER A 529 -34.72 23.02 50.56
N LEU A 530 -35.20 23.30 49.36
CA LEU A 530 -36.26 24.28 49.11
C LEU A 530 -37.60 23.85 49.73
N ARG A 531 -37.94 22.56 49.65
CA ARG A 531 -39.13 22.01 50.32
C ARG A 531 -38.99 22.07 51.83
N GLU A 532 -37.84 21.74 52.41
CA GLU A 532 -37.57 21.87 53.84
C GLU A 532 -37.63 23.32 54.30
N LEU A 533 -37.03 24.26 53.57
CA LEU A 533 -37.17 25.69 53.83
C LEU A 533 -38.64 26.14 53.78
N LEU A 534 -39.39 25.64 52.80
CA LEU A 534 -40.81 25.93 52.67
C LEU A 534 -41.65 25.27 53.79
N ASN A 535 -41.28 24.08 54.24
CA ASN A 535 -41.96 23.33 55.30
C ASN A 535 -41.59 23.86 56.71
N MET A 536 -40.38 24.39 56.89
CA MET A 536 -39.98 25.16 58.08
C MET A 536 -40.67 26.51 58.14
N LYS A 537 -40.91 27.13 56.97
CA LYS A 537 -41.69 28.37 56.85
C LYS A 537 -43.20 28.11 56.94
N ASN A 538 -43.65 26.89 56.67
CA ASN A 538 -45.05 26.47 56.69
C ASN A 538 -45.26 25.27 57.61
N LEU A 539 -45.33 25.51 58.92
CA LEU A 539 -46.23 24.74 59.79
C LEU A 539 -46.71 25.62 60.96
N PRO A 540 -48.03 25.72 61.27
CA PRO A 540 -49.20 25.10 60.63
C PRO A 540 -50.21 26.11 60.08
N THR A 541 -50.61 25.94 58.81
CA THR A 541 -52.00 26.18 58.39
C THR A 541 -52.36 25.23 57.24
N LEU A 542 -53.31 24.33 57.51
CA LEU A 542 -54.02 23.41 56.61
C LEU A 542 -53.15 22.33 55.94
N SER A 543 -53.09 21.08 56.39
CA SER A 543 -54.15 20.04 56.41
C SER A 543 -54.94 19.93 55.10
N LEU A 544 -54.51 19.08 54.16
CA LEU A 544 -55.41 18.23 53.39
C LEU A 544 -54.67 16.98 52.89
N ALA A 545 -55.29 15.83 53.12
CA ALA A 545 -54.81 14.48 52.93
C ALA A 545 -55.01 13.97 51.48
N PRO A 546 -54.44 12.80 51.12
CA PRO A 546 -54.15 12.39 49.75
C PRO A 546 -55.32 11.65 49.07
N ALA A 547 -55.49 11.84 47.77
CA ALA A 547 -56.41 11.06 46.96
C ALA A 547 -55.66 9.92 46.26
N ASN A 548 -55.88 8.70 46.76
CA ASN A 548 -55.64 7.43 46.09
C ASN A 548 -56.47 7.33 44.80
N VAL A 549 -55.87 6.99 43.66
CA VAL A 549 -56.55 6.19 42.63
C VAL A 549 -55.59 5.13 42.09
N THR A 550 -56.02 3.90 42.36
CA THR A 550 -55.60 2.55 42.00
C THR A 550 -55.01 2.29 40.61
N THR A 551 -53.99 1.44 40.60
CA THR A 551 -53.52 0.56 39.52
C THR A 551 -54.59 -0.44 39.05
N ASN A 552 -54.62 -0.70 37.72
CA ASN A 552 -54.86 -1.99 37.02
C ASN A 552 -54.81 -1.71 35.48
N VAL A 553 -53.75 -2.06 34.74
CA VAL A 553 -53.45 -3.35 34.05
C VAL A 553 -54.14 -3.49 32.66
N ILE A 554 -53.30 -3.60 31.60
CA ILE A 554 -53.54 -4.07 30.19
C ILE A 554 -54.36 -3.07 29.33
N ASP A 555 -53.98 -2.62 28.13
CA ASP A 555 -53.46 -3.32 26.95
C ASP A 555 -52.84 -2.31 25.94
N SER A 556 -51.96 -2.85 25.11
CA SER A 556 -51.55 -2.49 23.75
C SER A 556 -52.08 -1.21 23.07
N ASN A 557 -51.09 -0.48 22.51
CA ASN A 557 -51.14 0.28 21.26
C ASN A 557 -51.83 1.67 21.25
N GLU A 558 -51.12 2.60 20.60
CA GLU A 558 -51.55 3.91 20.09
C GLU A 558 -51.44 5.16 20.98
N GLU A 559 -50.90 6.17 20.30
CA GLU A 559 -51.03 7.62 20.49
C GLU A 559 -50.27 8.30 21.63
N TRP A 560 -49.31 9.13 21.16
CA TRP A 560 -48.70 10.20 21.92
C TRP A 560 -49.79 11.06 22.60
N PRO A 561 -49.61 11.47 23.87
CA PRO A 561 -50.64 12.25 24.57
C PRO A 561 -50.93 13.57 23.87
N GLU A 562 -52.16 13.73 23.37
CA GLU A 562 -52.70 14.92 22.71
C GLU A 562 -52.80 16.14 23.66
N SER A 563 -52.40 16.00 24.92
CA SER A 563 -52.40 17.07 25.93
C SER A 563 -51.27 18.09 25.81
N LEU A 564 -50.37 17.95 24.81
CA LEU A 564 -49.31 18.92 24.51
C LEU A 564 -49.67 19.88 23.37
N ALA A 565 -50.81 19.70 22.71
CA ALA A 565 -51.29 20.61 21.66
C ALA A 565 -51.38 22.09 22.10
N PRO A 566 -51.76 22.44 23.35
CA PRO A 566 -51.77 23.83 23.81
C PRO A 566 -50.37 24.47 23.94
N LEU A 567 -49.30 23.68 24.06
CA LEU A 567 -47.92 24.18 24.11
C LEU A 567 -47.32 24.41 22.71
N ALA A 568 -47.80 23.68 21.70
CA ALA A 568 -47.42 23.90 20.31
C ALA A 568 -48.04 25.18 19.72
N SER A 569 -49.28 25.52 20.12
CA SER A 569 -49.96 26.74 19.64
C SER A 569 -49.48 28.04 20.29
N LEU A 570 -48.72 27.98 21.39
CA LEU A 570 -48.18 29.16 22.08
C LEU A 570 -46.80 29.62 21.55
N ARG A 571 -46.37 29.12 20.38
CA ARG A 571 -45.02 29.37 19.84
C ARG A 571 -45.01 30.13 18.52
N LEU A 572 -45.68 31.28 18.49
CA LEU A 572 -45.40 32.38 17.58
C LEU A 572 -45.46 33.72 18.33
N GLY A 573 -44.63 33.82 19.38
CA GLY A 573 -44.31 35.09 20.04
C GLY A 573 -42.83 35.36 19.87
N ALA A 574 -42.49 36.38 19.07
CA ALA A 574 -41.13 36.82 18.81
C ALA A 574 -40.39 37.18 20.12
N SER A 575 -39.46 36.34 20.53
CA SER A 575 -38.40 36.68 21.47
C SER A 575 -37.19 35.80 21.19
N ALA A 576 -35.99 36.35 21.39
CA ALA A 576 -34.69 35.87 20.90
C ALA A 576 -34.27 34.42 21.29
N SER A 577 -35.12 33.66 21.97
CA SER A 577 -34.94 32.23 22.30
C SER A 577 -35.64 31.26 21.33
N GLY A 578 -36.58 31.73 20.49
CA GLY A 578 -37.37 30.85 19.59
C GLY A 578 -36.57 30.26 18.43
N GLY A 579 -35.55 30.99 17.96
CA GLY A 579 -34.66 30.56 16.86
C GLY A 579 -33.72 29.41 17.25
N GLN A 580 -33.26 29.36 18.50
CA GLN A 580 -32.40 28.28 19.00
C GLN A 580 -33.12 26.92 18.94
N MET A 581 -34.40 26.88 19.32
CA MET A 581 -35.17 25.64 19.35
C MET A 581 -35.70 25.26 17.95
N LEU A 582 -35.81 26.19 17.00
CA LEU A 582 -36.02 25.86 15.57
C LEU A 582 -34.77 25.25 14.95
N HIS A 583 -33.59 25.85 15.21
CA HIS A 583 -32.30 25.30 14.79
C HIS A 583 -32.06 23.90 15.34
N TYR A 584 -32.37 23.66 16.62
CA TYR A 584 -32.26 22.34 17.24
C TYR A 584 -33.17 21.30 16.57
N VAL A 585 -34.41 21.66 16.23
CA VAL A 585 -35.34 20.78 15.52
C VAL A 585 -34.83 20.48 14.10
N GLU A 586 -34.27 21.49 13.42
CA GLU A 586 -33.68 21.32 12.09
C GLU A 586 -32.39 20.46 12.13
N GLU A 587 -31.56 20.62 13.16
CA GLU A 587 -30.41 19.76 13.41
C GLU A 587 -30.81 18.32 13.71
N LEU A 588 -31.86 18.10 14.51
CA LEU A 588 -32.41 16.77 14.74
C LEU A 588 -32.91 16.14 13.44
N ALA A 589 -33.60 16.89 12.59
CA ALA A 589 -34.06 16.38 11.29
C ALA A 589 -32.88 16.01 10.37
N ARG A 590 -31.80 16.81 10.35
CA ARG A 590 -30.56 16.45 9.63
C ARG A 590 -29.93 15.18 10.18
N LYS A 591 -29.83 15.06 11.52
CA LYS A 591 -29.29 13.86 12.18
C LYS A 591 -30.14 12.64 11.91
N GLU A 592 -31.46 12.76 11.92
CA GLU A 592 -32.39 11.69 11.56
C GLU A 592 -32.17 11.24 10.11
N GLY A 593 -31.99 12.19 9.18
CA GLY A 593 -31.65 11.92 7.78
C GLY A 593 -30.31 11.21 7.60
N GLU A 594 -29.27 11.67 8.29
CA GLU A 594 -27.95 11.01 8.34
C GLU A 594 -28.05 9.59 8.89
N ILE A 595 -28.78 9.39 10.00
CA ILE A 595 -29.01 8.08 10.61
C ILE A 595 -29.76 7.16 9.65
N GLN A 596 -30.80 7.64 8.98
CA GLN A 596 -31.52 6.86 7.97
C GLN A 596 -30.62 6.50 6.78
N GLY A 597 -29.78 7.43 6.33
CA GLY A 597 -28.77 7.18 5.29
C GLY A 597 -27.76 6.11 5.71
N LEU A 598 -27.23 6.19 6.94
CA LEU A 598 -26.32 5.20 7.52
C LEU A 598 -26.99 3.84 7.73
N ARG A 599 -28.27 3.80 8.11
CA ARG A 599 -29.04 2.55 8.21
C ARG A 599 -29.24 1.91 6.85
N LYS A 600 -29.57 2.69 5.81
CA LYS A 600 -29.69 2.20 4.43
C LYS A 600 -28.36 1.64 3.91
N SER A 601 -27.26 2.37 4.10
CA SER A 601 -25.94 1.90 3.68
C SER A 601 -25.49 0.66 4.45
N LYS A 602 -25.73 0.60 5.77
CA LYS A 602 -25.52 -0.60 6.59
C LYS A 602 -26.30 -1.80 6.04
N ASN A 603 -27.60 -1.64 5.80
CA ASN A 603 -28.43 -2.73 5.28
C ASN A 603 -27.96 -3.21 3.90
N GLN A 604 -27.50 -2.30 3.04
CA GLN A 604 -26.96 -2.64 1.72
C GLN A 604 -25.63 -3.38 1.82
N LEU A 605 -24.74 -2.98 2.73
CA LEU A 605 -23.49 -3.69 3.01
C LEU A 605 -23.75 -5.07 3.61
N GLU A 606 -24.71 -5.19 4.53
CA GLU A 606 -25.11 -6.48 5.10
C GLU A 606 -25.74 -7.40 4.05
N ALA A 607 -26.53 -6.88 3.11
CA ALA A 607 -27.07 -7.65 2.00
C ALA A 607 -25.94 -8.17 1.08
N SER A 608 -24.99 -7.29 0.71
CA SER A 608 -23.82 -7.69 -0.08
C SER A 608 -22.96 -8.74 0.64
N LEU A 609 -22.80 -8.63 1.97
CA LEU A 609 -22.11 -9.63 2.77
C LEU A 609 -22.83 -10.98 2.72
N ARG A 610 -24.16 -11.01 2.86
CA ARG A 610 -24.95 -12.25 2.76
C ARG A 610 -24.85 -12.87 1.36
N GLU A 611 -24.92 -12.07 0.31
CA GLU A 611 -24.72 -12.53 -1.08
C GLU A 611 -23.33 -13.13 -1.27
N MET A 612 -22.29 -12.48 -0.74
CA MET A 612 -20.92 -13.00 -0.82
C MET A 612 -20.73 -14.29 -0.01
N GLN A 613 -21.37 -14.41 1.15
CA GLN A 613 -21.39 -15.65 1.93
C GLN A 613 -22.09 -16.79 1.18
N MET A 614 -23.23 -16.53 0.54
CA MET A 614 -23.91 -17.53 -0.30
C MET A 614 -23.07 -17.93 -1.51
N ALA A 615 -22.41 -16.97 -2.16
CA ALA A 615 -21.48 -17.24 -3.25
C ALA A 615 -20.28 -18.09 -2.77
N PHE A 616 -19.77 -17.83 -1.57
CA PHE A 616 -18.69 -18.62 -0.98
C PHE A 616 -19.12 -20.06 -0.71
N ILE A 617 -20.27 -20.28 -0.06
CA ILE A 617 -20.79 -21.63 0.24
C ILE A 617 -21.05 -22.41 -1.06
N THR A 618 -21.63 -21.77 -2.08
CA THR A 618 -21.87 -22.43 -3.38
C THR A 618 -20.57 -22.78 -4.10
N MET A 619 -19.54 -21.93 -4.00
CA MET A 619 -18.22 -22.22 -4.55
C MET A 619 -17.53 -23.35 -3.78
N GLU A 620 -17.62 -23.36 -2.45
CA GLU A 620 -17.09 -24.43 -1.60
C GLU A 620 -17.76 -25.77 -1.93
N HIS A 621 -19.08 -25.79 -2.11
CA HIS A 621 -19.81 -27.00 -2.51
C HIS A 621 -19.35 -27.51 -3.88
N LYS A 622 -19.20 -26.63 -4.88
CA LYS A 622 -18.68 -27.01 -6.21
C LYS A 622 -17.25 -27.55 -6.14
N MET A 623 -16.39 -26.93 -5.33
CA MET A 623 -15.02 -27.40 -5.12
C MET A 623 -14.99 -28.76 -4.42
N ALA A 624 -15.89 -29.00 -3.47
CA ALA A 624 -16.04 -30.30 -2.81
C ALA A 624 -16.51 -31.39 -3.81
N GLU A 625 -17.46 -31.07 -4.69
CA GLU A 625 -17.90 -31.98 -5.76
C GLU A 625 -16.77 -32.28 -6.76
N GLN A 626 -16.03 -31.27 -7.20
CA GLN A 626 -14.87 -31.46 -8.07
C GLN A 626 -13.79 -32.31 -7.40
N LYS A 627 -13.51 -32.05 -6.12
CA LYS A 627 -12.58 -32.85 -5.33
C LYS A 627 -13.06 -34.30 -5.26
N GLN A 628 -14.35 -34.54 -5.02
CA GLN A 628 -14.90 -35.89 -4.98
C GLN A 628 -14.78 -36.58 -6.35
N HIS A 629 -15.14 -35.90 -7.44
CA HIS A 629 -15.01 -36.43 -8.80
C HIS A 629 -13.55 -36.80 -9.13
N LEU A 630 -12.59 -35.93 -8.79
CA LEU A 630 -11.17 -36.20 -8.97
C LEU A 630 -10.69 -37.37 -8.10
N HIS A 631 -11.17 -37.49 -6.86
CA HIS A 631 -10.86 -38.66 -6.02
C HIS A 631 -11.46 -39.95 -6.60
N GLU A 632 -12.65 -39.89 -7.19
CA GLU A 632 -13.27 -41.04 -7.85
C GLU A 632 -12.50 -41.45 -9.11
N GLU A 633 -12.05 -40.50 -9.93
CA GLU A 633 -11.21 -40.76 -11.10
C GLU A 633 -9.80 -41.24 -10.71
N LEU A 634 -9.18 -40.67 -9.68
CA LEU A 634 -7.91 -41.18 -9.14
C LEU A 634 -8.08 -42.61 -8.61
N ALA A 635 -9.12 -42.89 -7.83
CA ALA A 635 -9.40 -44.24 -7.37
C ALA A 635 -9.70 -45.19 -8.55
N ARG A 636 -10.29 -44.71 -9.65
CA ARG A 636 -10.49 -45.49 -10.87
C ARG A 636 -9.15 -45.77 -11.58
N LEU A 637 -8.26 -44.79 -11.66
CA LEU A 637 -6.94 -44.94 -12.28
C LEU A 637 -6.02 -45.84 -11.44
N GLU A 638 -6.01 -45.72 -10.10
CA GLU A 638 -5.30 -46.63 -9.20
C GLU A 638 -5.77 -48.08 -9.36
N ARG A 639 -7.09 -48.29 -9.49
CA ARG A 639 -7.64 -49.62 -9.82
C ARG A 639 -7.19 -50.13 -11.17
N ASN A 640 -6.98 -49.26 -12.16
CA ASN A 640 -6.51 -49.67 -13.49
C ASN A 640 -5.00 -49.91 -13.52
N GLN A 641 -4.22 -49.11 -12.80
CA GLN A 641 -2.76 -49.26 -12.71
C GLN A 641 -2.37 -50.53 -11.94
N SER A 642 -3.12 -50.91 -10.90
CA SER A 642 -2.94 -52.17 -10.19
C SER A 642 -3.29 -53.42 -11.04
N ARG A 643 -4.10 -53.28 -12.10
CA ARG A 643 -4.42 -54.39 -13.04
C ARG A 643 -3.23 -54.83 -13.89
N GLU A 644 -2.22 -53.99 -14.08
CA GLU A 644 -0.99 -54.37 -14.81
C GLU A 644 -0.08 -55.29 -14.01
N SER A 645 -0.32 -55.45 -12.69
CA SER A 645 0.45 -56.35 -11.80
C SER A 645 -0.32 -57.59 -11.32
N ALA A 646 -1.62 -57.69 -11.66
CA ALA A 646 -2.48 -58.74 -11.15
C ALA A 646 -2.22 -60.08 -11.86
N ASN A 647 -1.96 -61.12 -11.07
CA ASN A 647 -1.72 -62.48 -11.54
C ASN A 647 -3.00 -63.06 -12.20
N LEU A 648 -3.17 -62.81 -13.51
CA LEU A 648 -4.35 -63.20 -14.30
C LEU A 648 -4.63 -64.71 -14.23
N GLU A 649 -3.61 -65.54 -13.98
CA GLU A 649 -3.77 -66.97 -13.79
C GLU A 649 -4.48 -67.32 -12.47
N TYR A 650 -4.18 -66.63 -11.38
CA TYR A 650 -4.90 -66.80 -10.11
C TYR A 650 -6.36 -66.41 -10.27
N LEU A 651 -6.63 -65.27 -10.91
CA LEU A 651 -8.01 -64.82 -11.17
C LEU A 651 -8.76 -65.81 -12.08
N LYS A 652 -8.09 -66.36 -13.10
CA LYS A 652 -8.64 -67.41 -13.97
C LYS A 652 -9.02 -68.65 -13.17
N ASN A 653 -8.16 -69.11 -12.25
CA ASN A 653 -8.42 -70.30 -11.43
C ASN A 653 -9.57 -70.06 -10.44
N VAL A 654 -9.61 -68.91 -9.76
CA VAL A 654 -10.71 -68.58 -8.83
C VAL A 654 -12.04 -68.41 -9.59
N LEU A 655 -12.04 -67.80 -10.78
CA LEU A 655 -13.25 -67.70 -11.62
C LEU A 655 -13.71 -69.07 -12.13
N LEU A 656 -12.78 -69.92 -12.57
CA LEU A 656 -13.08 -71.27 -13.00
C LEU A 656 -13.72 -72.08 -11.85
N GLU A 657 -13.12 -72.00 -10.66
CA GLU A 657 -13.60 -72.70 -9.47
C GLU A 657 -14.95 -72.15 -8.97
N PHE A 658 -15.18 -70.84 -9.12
CA PHE A 658 -16.46 -70.17 -8.87
C PHE A 658 -17.59 -70.64 -9.80
N PHE A 659 -17.29 -70.91 -11.08
CA PHE A 659 -18.27 -71.46 -12.02
C PHE A 659 -18.50 -72.96 -11.84
N LEU A 660 -17.50 -73.71 -11.36
CA LEU A 660 -17.58 -75.16 -11.18
C LEU A 660 -18.25 -75.57 -9.85
N HIS A 661 -18.05 -74.83 -8.77
CA HIS A 661 -18.64 -75.15 -7.46
C HIS A 661 -19.95 -74.39 -7.23
N SER A 662 -21.02 -75.09 -6.82
CA SER A 662 -22.38 -74.53 -6.65
C SER A 662 -22.76 -74.18 -5.20
N ASP A 663 -21.85 -74.36 -4.25
CA ASP A 663 -22.07 -74.12 -2.82
C ASP A 663 -22.04 -72.59 -2.50
N PRO A 664 -23.08 -72.03 -1.86
CA PRO A 664 -23.19 -70.57 -1.64
C PRO A 664 -22.04 -69.98 -0.81
N SER A 665 -21.50 -70.74 0.15
CA SER A 665 -20.47 -70.28 1.08
C SER A 665 -19.10 -70.19 0.41
N SER A 666 -18.70 -71.22 -0.33
CA SER A 666 -17.46 -71.20 -1.13
C SER A 666 -17.54 -70.18 -2.26
N GLN A 667 -18.68 -70.05 -2.94
CA GLN A 667 -18.91 -69.01 -3.94
C GLN A 667 -18.77 -67.60 -3.34
N SER A 668 -19.24 -67.36 -2.11
CA SER A 668 -19.08 -66.06 -1.44
C SER A 668 -17.61 -65.75 -1.11
N HIS A 669 -16.85 -66.73 -0.64
CA HIS A 669 -15.42 -66.58 -0.41
C HIS A 669 -14.63 -66.34 -1.69
N MET A 670 -14.89 -67.11 -2.75
CA MET A 670 -14.28 -66.91 -4.07
C MET A 670 -14.67 -65.55 -4.68
N PHE A 671 -15.92 -65.10 -4.49
CA PHE A 671 -16.34 -63.76 -4.89
C PHE A 671 -15.59 -62.65 -4.15
N ASN A 672 -15.33 -62.81 -2.85
CA ASN A 672 -14.52 -61.84 -2.11
C ASN A 672 -13.07 -61.81 -2.62
N ALA A 673 -12.50 -62.96 -3.01
CA ALA A 673 -11.19 -63.04 -3.65
C ALA A 673 -11.18 -62.38 -5.03
N ILE A 674 -12.21 -62.60 -5.86
CA ILE A 674 -12.39 -61.93 -7.16
C ILE A 674 -12.54 -60.41 -6.99
N ALA A 675 -13.36 -59.97 -6.02
CA ALA A 675 -13.58 -58.57 -5.71
C ALA A 675 -12.30 -57.88 -5.20
N ALA A 676 -11.45 -58.60 -4.46
CA ALA A 676 -10.15 -58.11 -4.02
C ALA A 676 -9.16 -58.00 -5.19
N CYS A 677 -9.04 -59.04 -6.02
CA CYS A 677 -8.15 -59.02 -7.19
C CYS A 677 -8.56 -57.97 -8.24
N LEU A 678 -9.86 -57.74 -8.41
CA LEU A 678 -10.41 -56.74 -9.34
C LEU A 678 -10.70 -55.39 -8.68
N HIS A 679 -10.34 -55.21 -7.40
CA HIS A 679 -10.51 -53.97 -6.62
C HIS A 679 -11.91 -53.34 -6.73
N PHE A 680 -12.97 -54.14 -6.57
CA PHE A 680 -14.35 -53.66 -6.65
C PHE A 680 -14.61 -52.58 -5.59
N SER A 681 -15.40 -51.57 -5.97
CA SER A 681 -15.86 -50.58 -5.00
C SER A 681 -16.85 -51.20 -4.00
N PRO A 682 -16.96 -50.64 -2.78
CA PRO A 682 -17.94 -51.10 -1.79
C PRO A 682 -19.38 -51.12 -2.34
N LYS A 683 -19.72 -50.15 -3.21
CA LYS A 683 -21.03 -50.05 -3.87
C LYS A 683 -21.28 -51.21 -4.85
N GLU A 684 -20.27 -51.66 -5.58
CA GLU A 684 -20.37 -52.79 -6.52
C GLU A 684 -20.47 -54.13 -5.80
N ILE A 685 -19.68 -54.33 -4.74
CA ILE A 685 -19.76 -55.52 -3.87
C ILE A 685 -21.17 -55.64 -3.29
N GLN A 686 -21.74 -54.52 -2.82
CA GLN A 686 -23.09 -54.48 -2.28
C GLN A 686 -24.16 -54.72 -3.35
N ARG A 687 -23.97 -54.20 -4.58
CA ARG A 687 -24.86 -54.45 -5.73
C ARG A 687 -24.90 -55.93 -6.09
N VAL A 688 -23.76 -56.60 -6.19
CA VAL A 688 -23.70 -58.03 -6.53
C VAL A 688 -24.31 -58.89 -5.42
N ARG A 689 -24.01 -58.60 -4.15
CA ARG A 689 -24.64 -59.27 -2.99
C ARG A 689 -26.16 -59.08 -2.95
N SER A 690 -26.65 -57.92 -3.38
CA SER A 690 -28.09 -57.63 -3.45
C SER A 690 -28.82 -58.27 -4.64
N GLN A 691 -28.11 -58.70 -5.68
CA GLN A 691 -28.70 -59.35 -6.86
C GLN A 691 -28.63 -60.88 -6.78
N HIS A 692 -27.66 -61.46 -6.07
CA HIS A 692 -27.55 -62.91 -5.94
C HIS A 692 -28.57 -63.49 -4.93
N PRO A 693 -29.51 -64.36 -5.36
CA PRO A 693 -30.57 -64.88 -4.50
C PRO A 693 -30.06 -65.76 -3.35
N LYS A 694 -28.93 -66.45 -3.54
CA LYS A 694 -28.31 -67.34 -2.54
C LYS A 694 -27.57 -66.60 -1.40
N TRP A 695 -27.19 -65.34 -1.60
CA TRP A 695 -26.46 -64.54 -0.61
C TRP A 695 -27.35 -63.56 0.17
N LYS A 696 -28.60 -63.37 -0.26
CA LYS A 696 -29.62 -62.60 0.49
C LYS A 696 -29.99 -63.24 1.82
N LEU A 697 -29.96 -64.58 1.90
CA LEU A 697 -30.45 -65.34 3.06
C LEU A 697 -29.57 -65.22 4.31
N ASN A 698 -28.26 -64.97 4.17
CA ASN A 698 -27.36 -64.86 5.34
C ASN A 698 -27.44 -63.53 6.09
N VAL A 699 -28.11 -62.51 5.55
CA VAL A 699 -28.24 -61.19 6.23
C VAL A 699 -29.47 -61.14 7.15
N HIS A 700 -30.45 -62.02 6.95
CA HIS A 700 -31.70 -62.01 7.75
C HIS A 700 -31.68 -62.94 8.96
N VAL A 701 -30.66 -63.80 9.12
CA VAL A 701 -30.58 -64.73 10.27
C VAL A 701 -29.94 -64.08 11.51
N CYS A 702 -29.21 -62.96 11.37
CA CYS A 702 -28.61 -62.25 12.52
C CYS A 702 -29.48 -61.11 13.11
N ARG A 703 -30.78 -61.03 12.78
CA ARG A 703 -31.69 -60.00 13.32
C ARG A 703 -32.87 -60.54 14.14
N ILE A 704 -32.86 -61.82 14.50
CA ILE A 704 -33.92 -62.46 15.32
C ILE A 704 -33.42 -62.85 16.73
N ILE A 705 -32.18 -62.50 17.10
CA ILE A 705 -31.72 -62.61 18.50
C ILE A 705 -31.01 -61.30 18.87
N GLU A 706 -31.84 -60.30 19.19
CA GLU A 706 -31.70 -59.22 20.19
C GLU A 706 -32.56 -58.00 19.82
#